data_AF-A0A920JXZ2-F1
#
_entry.id   AF-A0A920JXZ2-F1
#
_cell.length_a   1.000
_cell.length_b   1.000
_cell.length_c   1.000
_cell.angle_alpha   90.00
_cell.angle_beta   90.00
_cell.angle_gamma   90.00
#
_symmetry.space_group_name_H-M   'P 1'
#
loop_
_entity.id
_entity.type
_entity.pdbx_description
1 polymer ?
#
loop_
_entity_poly.entity_id
_entity_poly.type
_entity_poly.pdbx_seq_one_letter_code
_entity_poly.pdbx_strand_id
1 'polypeptide(L)'
;MDNVLNVDEVIDFNSATADYALVDFGGNTSTVVADPTDATNSVVSVIKGTETWSGTTVARGKVVYPITEAAPGMSIRVWSPEAGITVKLKLEESGNSDNSVETDAVTTKAQEWETLVFDFSKPSAGTPAMNSDHVYDTLSVFLNFGSAGTSETYYFDDIKYIGVVPPSVAASDLEGSWKLAPIAGAFAVGPNSSDLSWYSNSADDVTTRACLFDDLFVFGADGAFSQDMGTETWLEGWQGVSADGCGTPVSPHDGSATDYTYSVTNNMGVGYSTVTVSGIGAHLGLAKVHNNGELSSPEGANDVSSITYNITEFAADGESMTVQIQYSGQQTWQFKFVKYEAPTPTTEGLISITKVIETNASSSNGFLKSVELYVTGTVDFSTANVVMNYMQNGEPWSERQIDLSLLGSQTDTYIYLVRDLAVMQGEFPSTTFTDVTTGSGNTLIVDMSTNGDDGYQVVIDGSVASQFGDTETDGTGTAWEHLDSFAERVQGTAEDGTFNIDHWSVQAVNYLDDYGTFNGAAALETVITLGNWKAASSSSPTSPYPEATQDPTGNGPDGTLGTDDDVTIKDLYTVTDSVVGQLTFVRPPLNGEAPEATWGSATGRDLNRVGTNRYFRKFQWQAASDWCVSIDARLATAAEVAEHIRNGADTGIVGPGSSGYWESDLHWPQQSSHYWVADLAGDDPGDGSRHRALFPYNTSNGNSVHQVQGGQNK
;
A
#
# COMPACT_ATOMS: atom_id res chain seq x y z
N MET A 1 55.97 -3.80 2.99
CA MET A 1 55.00 -3.45 1.94
C MET A 1 53.64 -3.62 2.58
N ASP A 2 52.73 -2.70 2.31
CA ASP A 2 51.34 -2.89 2.71
C ASP A 2 50.84 -4.19 2.08
N ASN A 3 50.19 -5.02 2.88
CA ASN A 3 49.57 -6.27 2.43
C ASN A 3 48.06 -6.27 2.64
N VAL A 4 47.49 -5.14 3.06
CA VAL A 4 46.04 -4.93 3.15
C VAL A 4 45.55 -4.38 1.82
N LEU A 5 44.43 -4.90 1.31
CA LEU A 5 43.78 -4.37 0.12
C LEU A 5 42.91 -3.16 0.50
N ASN A 6 43.35 -1.95 0.14
CA ASN A 6 42.63 -0.71 0.39
C ASN A 6 41.56 -0.43 -0.70
N VAL A 7 40.64 0.50 -0.42
CA VAL A 7 39.48 0.79 -1.30
C VAL A 7 39.86 1.33 -2.68
N ASP A 8 41.03 1.93 -2.80
CA ASP A 8 41.60 2.48 -4.02
C ASP A 8 42.56 1.52 -4.74
N GLU A 9 42.72 0.30 -4.23
CA GLU A 9 43.58 -0.73 -4.77
C GLU A 9 42.79 -1.83 -5.48
N VAL A 10 43.45 -2.54 -6.40
CA VAL A 10 42.85 -3.62 -7.21
C VAL A 10 43.86 -4.74 -7.44
N ILE A 11 43.39 -5.98 -7.42
CA ILE A 11 44.11 -7.12 -7.98
C ILE A 11 43.61 -7.33 -9.41
N ASP A 12 44.37 -6.85 -10.38
CA ASP A 12 44.02 -6.76 -11.81
C ASP A 12 44.77 -7.76 -12.72
N PHE A 13 45.54 -8.66 -12.09
CA PHE A 13 46.37 -9.69 -12.75
C PHE A 13 47.38 -9.21 -13.81
N ASN A 14 47.62 -7.90 -13.96
CA ASN A 14 48.44 -7.32 -15.03
C ASN A 14 49.96 -7.35 -14.73
N SER A 15 50.35 -7.51 -13.47
CA SER A 15 51.77 -7.59 -13.10
C SER A 15 52.39 -8.94 -13.50
N ALA A 16 53.36 -8.90 -14.42
CA ALA A 16 54.15 -10.06 -14.82
C ALA A 16 55.15 -10.56 -13.74
N THR A 17 55.28 -9.83 -12.62
CA THR A 17 56.22 -10.17 -11.53
C THR A 17 55.52 -10.53 -10.22
N ALA A 18 54.22 -10.25 -10.11
CA ALA A 18 53.42 -10.66 -8.96
C ALA A 18 53.19 -12.17 -9.01
N ASP A 19 53.35 -12.82 -7.86
CA ASP A 19 52.97 -14.22 -7.69
C ASP A 19 51.57 -14.30 -7.06
N TYR A 20 50.56 -14.39 -7.92
CA TYR A 20 49.16 -14.53 -7.51
C TYR A 20 48.83 -15.88 -6.87
N ALA A 21 49.74 -16.87 -6.94
CA ALA A 21 49.63 -18.18 -6.32
C ALA A 21 48.24 -18.83 -6.46
N LEU A 22 47.76 -18.98 -7.70
CA LEU A 22 46.49 -19.64 -7.99
C LEU A 22 46.56 -21.12 -7.57
N VAL A 23 45.58 -21.57 -6.78
CA VAL A 23 45.46 -22.96 -6.33
C VAL A 23 44.05 -23.47 -6.60
N ASP A 24 43.93 -24.47 -7.45
CA ASP A 24 42.65 -25.08 -7.80
C ASP A 24 42.24 -26.23 -6.89
N PHE A 25 40.94 -26.42 -6.72
CA PHE A 25 40.34 -27.56 -6.04
C PHE A 25 39.02 -28.00 -6.70
N GLY A 26 38.54 -29.20 -6.38
CA GLY A 26 37.34 -29.78 -7.00
C GLY A 26 37.47 -30.05 -8.52
N GLY A 27 38.70 -30.15 -9.03
CA GLY A 27 38.99 -30.39 -10.45
C GLY A 27 38.94 -29.13 -11.34
N ASN A 28 38.91 -27.92 -10.76
CA ASN A 28 39.12 -26.69 -11.52
C ASN A 28 40.51 -26.68 -12.19
N THR A 29 40.64 -25.90 -13.26
CA THR A 29 41.94 -25.54 -13.83
C THR A 29 41.94 -24.04 -14.11
N SER A 30 42.80 -23.28 -13.43
CA SER A 30 42.92 -21.83 -13.59
C SER A 30 44.28 -21.40 -14.11
N THR A 31 44.29 -20.36 -14.94
CA THR A 31 45.51 -19.74 -15.47
C THR A 31 45.30 -18.25 -15.71
N VAL A 32 46.36 -17.45 -15.55
CA VAL A 32 46.36 -16.06 -16.00
C VAL A 32 46.58 -16.05 -17.52
N VAL A 33 45.70 -15.40 -18.26
CA VAL A 33 45.71 -15.27 -19.73
C VAL A 33 45.40 -13.83 -20.14
N ALA A 34 45.62 -13.48 -21.41
CA ALA A 34 45.15 -12.20 -21.93
C ALA A 34 43.61 -12.18 -21.97
N ASP A 35 42.99 -11.05 -21.62
CA ASP A 35 41.53 -10.88 -21.71
C ASP A 35 41.07 -11.15 -23.16
N PRO A 36 40.07 -12.04 -23.36
CA PRO A 36 39.55 -12.34 -24.70
C PRO A 36 38.99 -11.14 -25.47
N THR A 37 38.61 -10.08 -24.75
CA THR A 37 38.00 -8.85 -25.29
C THR A 37 38.96 -7.66 -25.31
N ASP A 38 40.06 -7.71 -24.53
CA ASP A 38 41.11 -6.69 -24.49
C ASP A 38 42.49 -7.31 -24.25
N ALA A 39 43.23 -7.60 -25.32
CA ALA A 39 44.54 -8.23 -25.22
C ALA A 39 45.60 -7.40 -24.46
N THR A 40 45.32 -6.15 -24.06
CA THR A 40 46.20 -5.35 -23.20
C THR A 40 45.99 -5.61 -21.71
N ASN A 41 44.90 -6.28 -21.34
CA ASN A 41 44.55 -6.69 -19.99
C ASN A 41 44.83 -8.19 -19.78
N SER A 42 45.13 -8.58 -18.54
CA SER A 42 45.30 -9.98 -18.13
C SER A 42 44.22 -10.37 -17.14
N VAL A 43 43.68 -11.58 -17.27
CA VAL A 43 42.56 -12.08 -16.45
C VAL A 43 42.84 -13.51 -15.99
N VAL A 44 42.14 -13.97 -14.96
CA VAL A 44 42.15 -15.39 -14.60
C VAL A 44 41.10 -16.12 -15.44
N SER A 45 41.53 -17.04 -16.29
CA SER A 45 40.66 -18.03 -16.95
C SER A 45 40.50 -19.23 -16.04
N VAL A 46 39.27 -19.72 -15.91
CA VAL A 46 38.94 -20.93 -15.13
C VAL A 46 38.13 -21.88 -16.00
N ILE A 47 38.66 -23.08 -16.23
CA ILE A 47 37.90 -24.22 -16.74
C ILE A 47 37.25 -24.89 -15.53
N LYS A 48 35.92 -24.89 -15.49
CA LYS A 48 35.14 -25.41 -14.35
C LYS A 48 35.28 -26.92 -14.21
N GLY A 49 35.61 -27.35 -12.98
CA GLY A 49 35.70 -28.74 -12.58
C GLY A 49 34.34 -29.44 -12.43
N THR A 50 34.37 -30.77 -12.32
CA THR A 50 33.16 -31.61 -12.23
C THR A 50 32.48 -31.57 -10.86
N GLU A 51 33.16 -31.11 -9.81
CA GLU A 51 32.56 -30.97 -8.48
C GLU A 51 31.67 -29.72 -8.39
N THR A 52 30.56 -29.81 -7.65
CA THR A 52 29.62 -28.68 -7.45
C THR A 52 30.22 -27.54 -6.62
N TRP A 53 31.32 -27.81 -5.93
CA TRP A 53 32.05 -26.89 -5.05
C TRP A 53 33.45 -26.60 -5.57
N SER A 54 33.76 -26.87 -6.85
CA SER A 54 35.07 -26.57 -7.40
C SER A 54 35.34 -25.07 -7.46
N GLY A 55 36.60 -24.68 -7.24
CA GLY A 55 36.98 -23.28 -7.12
C GLY A 55 38.48 -23.06 -7.25
N THR A 56 38.87 -21.79 -7.18
CA THR A 56 40.26 -21.33 -7.29
C THR A 56 40.56 -20.36 -6.16
N THR A 57 41.58 -20.67 -5.36
CA THR A 57 42.13 -19.78 -4.33
C THR A 57 43.15 -18.82 -4.96
N VAL A 58 43.12 -17.56 -4.55
CA VAL A 58 44.02 -16.49 -4.99
C VAL A 58 44.82 -15.97 -3.79
N ALA A 59 46.12 -15.76 -3.98
CA ALA A 59 47.01 -15.03 -3.08
C ALA A 59 46.97 -15.44 -1.58
N ARG A 60 46.76 -16.73 -1.30
CA ARG A 60 46.67 -17.28 0.07
C ARG A 60 47.79 -16.79 1.00
N GLY A 61 47.41 -16.14 2.10
CA GLY A 61 48.32 -15.63 3.12
C GLY A 61 49.21 -14.47 2.67
N LYS A 62 48.92 -13.86 1.51
CA LYS A 62 49.70 -12.76 0.93
C LYS A 62 48.98 -11.42 0.97
N VAL A 63 47.65 -11.42 0.87
CA VAL A 63 46.81 -10.22 0.87
C VAL A 63 45.78 -10.35 1.98
N VAL A 64 45.62 -9.31 2.79
CA VAL A 64 44.60 -9.18 3.84
C VAL A 64 43.42 -8.41 3.27
N TYR A 65 42.21 -8.94 3.47
CA TYR A 65 40.95 -8.37 3.01
C TYR A 65 40.22 -7.74 4.23
N PRO A 66 40.22 -6.40 4.38
CA PRO A 66 39.86 -5.74 5.63
C PRO A 66 38.34 -5.54 5.80
N ILE A 67 37.54 -6.59 5.59
CA ILE A 67 36.08 -6.53 5.76
C ILE A 67 35.70 -6.33 7.25
N THR A 68 34.68 -5.51 7.49
CA THR A 68 34.13 -5.24 8.82
C THR A 68 32.61 -5.12 8.75
N GLU A 69 31.90 -5.13 9.88
CA GLU A 69 30.44 -4.94 9.90
C GLU A 69 30.00 -3.63 9.23
N ALA A 70 30.76 -2.55 9.41
CA ALA A 70 30.46 -1.25 8.80
C ALA A 70 30.88 -1.16 7.32
N ALA A 71 31.74 -2.06 6.86
CA ALA A 71 32.30 -2.04 5.52
C ALA A 71 32.59 -3.47 5.02
N PRO A 72 31.53 -4.26 4.73
CA PRO A 72 31.63 -5.68 4.42
C PRO A 72 31.78 -6.01 2.93
N GLY A 73 31.92 -5.00 2.06
CA GLY A 73 31.81 -5.13 0.62
C GLY A 73 33.10 -5.52 -0.09
N MET A 74 32.99 -6.48 -1.01
CA MET A 74 34.00 -6.82 -2.03
C MET A 74 33.35 -6.79 -3.41
N SER A 75 34.14 -6.58 -4.46
CA SER A 75 33.69 -6.77 -5.84
C SER A 75 34.69 -7.55 -6.69
N ILE A 76 34.17 -8.24 -7.70
CA ILE A 76 34.95 -8.99 -8.70
C ILE A 76 34.27 -8.80 -10.05
N ARG A 77 35.05 -8.52 -11.09
CA ARG A 77 34.57 -8.53 -12.47
C ARG A 77 34.60 -9.95 -13.01
N VAL A 78 33.47 -10.43 -13.53
CA VAL A 78 33.27 -11.80 -13.99
C VAL A 78 32.74 -11.81 -15.42
N TRP A 79 33.27 -12.70 -16.24
CA TRP A 79 32.69 -13.08 -17.53
C TRP A 79 32.17 -14.51 -17.42
N SER A 80 30.91 -14.71 -17.81
CA SER A 80 30.24 -16.00 -17.76
C SER A 80 29.62 -16.37 -19.11
N PRO A 81 29.67 -17.63 -19.55
CA PRO A 81 28.90 -18.11 -20.71
C PRO A 81 27.39 -17.92 -20.56
N GLU A 82 26.87 -17.94 -19.33
CA GLU A 82 25.45 -17.92 -19.00
C GLU A 82 25.13 -16.91 -17.89
N ALA A 83 23.96 -16.28 -17.99
CA ALA A 83 23.36 -15.51 -16.89
C ALA A 83 22.69 -16.46 -15.90
N GLY A 84 22.50 -16.02 -14.66
CA GLY A 84 21.82 -16.78 -13.61
C GLY A 84 22.71 -17.80 -12.90
N ILE A 85 24.02 -17.79 -13.11
CA ILE A 85 24.93 -18.69 -12.37
C ILE A 85 25.28 -18.10 -11.01
N THR A 86 25.40 -18.95 -9.99
CA THR A 86 25.88 -18.53 -8.67
C THR A 86 27.40 -18.47 -8.67
N VAL A 87 27.96 -17.31 -8.36
CA VAL A 87 29.36 -17.14 -8.03
C VAL A 87 29.46 -17.01 -6.51
N LYS A 88 30.21 -17.90 -5.86
CA LYS A 88 30.49 -17.80 -4.44
C LYS A 88 31.87 -17.19 -4.23
N LEU A 89 31.95 -16.27 -3.27
CA LEU A 89 33.22 -15.75 -2.76
C LEU A 89 33.41 -16.20 -1.32
N LYS A 90 34.60 -16.75 -1.03
CA LYS A 90 35.00 -17.14 0.32
C LYS A 90 36.21 -16.33 0.76
N LEU A 91 36.15 -15.84 1.99
CA LEU A 91 37.29 -15.32 2.72
C LEU A 91 37.60 -16.24 3.90
N GLU A 92 38.88 -16.54 4.14
CA GLU A 92 39.33 -17.40 5.24
C GLU A 92 40.66 -16.94 5.82
N GLU A 93 40.93 -17.33 7.06
CA GLU A 93 42.24 -17.19 7.70
C GLU A 93 43.18 -18.31 7.23
N SER A 94 44.36 -17.94 6.75
CA SER A 94 45.33 -18.91 6.25
C SER A 94 45.76 -19.86 7.37
N GLY A 95 45.54 -21.15 7.13
CA GLY A 95 45.86 -22.21 8.09
C GLY A 95 44.76 -22.55 9.08
N ASN A 96 43.62 -21.83 9.08
CA ASN A 96 42.45 -22.18 9.88
C ASN A 96 41.14 -21.98 9.08
N SER A 97 40.68 -23.03 8.40
CA SER A 97 39.48 -22.97 7.55
C SER A 97 38.17 -22.76 8.30
N ASP A 98 38.15 -22.98 9.62
CA ASP A 98 36.96 -22.74 10.45
C ASP A 98 36.73 -21.22 10.63
N ASN A 99 37.79 -20.41 10.53
CA ASN A 99 37.73 -18.96 10.52
C ASN A 99 37.50 -18.48 9.07
N SER A 100 36.25 -18.58 8.62
CA SER A 100 35.87 -18.20 7.26
C SER A 100 34.52 -17.50 7.20
N VAL A 101 34.23 -16.87 6.08
CA VAL A 101 32.91 -16.33 5.73
C VAL A 101 32.72 -16.48 4.22
N GLU A 102 31.51 -16.81 3.80
CA GLU A 102 31.15 -17.06 2.41
C GLU A 102 29.91 -16.25 2.06
N THR A 103 29.88 -15.67 0.86
CA THR A 103 28.69 -14.98 0.34
C THR A 103 28.56 -15.22 -1.16
N ASP A 104 27.34 -15.04 -1.67
CA ASP A 104 26.96 -15.38 -3.03
C ASP A 104 26.53 -14.15 -3.82
N ALA A 105 26.87 -14.14 -5.12
CA ALA A 105 26.32 -13.23 -6.10
C ALA A 105 25.88 -14.02 -7.34
N VAL A 106 24.89 -13.51 -8.07
CA VAL A 106 24.35 -14.18 -9.27
C VAL A 106 24.66 -13.35 -10.50
N THR A 107 25.16 -13.98 -11.57
CA THR A 107 25.37 -13.29 -12.84
C THR A 107 24.05 -12.86 -13.46
N THR A 108 24.01 -11.68 -14.06
CA THR A 108 22.85 -11.18 -14.80
C THR A 108 23.09 -11.18 -16.31
N LYS A 109 24.34 -11.32 -16.74
CA LYS A 109 24.73 -11.26 -18.15
C LYS A 109 25.28 -12.59 -18.64
N ALA A 110 25.01 -12.90 -19.90
CA ALA A 110 25.54 -14.05 -20.61
C ALA A 110 26.51 -13.58 -21.70
N GLN A 111 27.69 -14.20 -21.76
CA GLN A 111 28.77 -13.89 -22.71
C GLN A 111 29.31 -12.46 -22.64
N GLU A 112 29.13 -11.78 -21.51
CA GLU A 112 29.60 -10.42 -21.29
C GLU A 112 30.29 -10.30 -19.93
N TRP A 113 31.12 -9.27 -19.79
CA TRP A 113 31.69 -8.90 -18.50
C TRP A 113 30.66 -8.15 -17.65
N GLU A 114 30.57 -8.49 -16.37
CA GLU A 114 29.84 -7.73 -15.36
C GLU A 114 30.64 -7.65 -14.05
N THR A 115 30.37 -6.66 -13.22
CA THR A 115 30.94 -6.57 -11.87
C THR A 115 29.94 -7.10 -10.87
N LEU A 116 30.32 -8.17 -10.16
CA LEU A 116 29.55 -8.73 -9.06
C LEU A 116 30.02 -8.12 -7.74
N VAL A 117 29.07 -7.80 -6.87
CA VAL A 117 29.33 -7.30 -5.53
C VAL A 117 28.91 -8.34 -4.51
N PHE A 118 29.77 -8.54 -3.52
CA PHE A 118 29.67 -9.54 -2.48
C PHE A 118 29.52 -8.85 -1.13
N ASP A 119 28.41 -9.13 -0.44
CA ASP A 119 28.09 -8.59 0.87
C ASP A 119 28.35 -9.63 1.96
N PHE A 120 29.47 -9.48 2.67
CA PHE A 120 29.84 -10.41 3.75
C PHE A 120 29.04 -10.22 5.04
N SER A 121 28.18 -9.19 5.13
CA SER A 121 27.18 -9.10 6.21
C SER A 121 26.01 -10.07 6.01
N LYS A 122 25.86 -10.62 4.79
CA LYS A 122 24.85 -11.60 4.41
C LYS A 122 25.50 -12.95 4.05
N PRO A 123 26.05 -13.68 5.03
CA PRO A 123 26.72 -14.94 4.75
C PRO A 123 25.75 -15.99 4.16
N SER A 124 26.26 -16.82 3.25
CA SER A 124 25.51 -17.92 2.67
C SER A 124 24.98 -18.86 3.76
N ALA A 125 23.76 -19.39 3.55
CA ALA A 125 23.12 -20.28 4.53
C ALA A 125 24.03 -21.47 4.90
N GLY A 126 24.20 -21.71 6.20
CA GLY A 126 25.02 -22.80 6.72
C GLY A 126 26.52 -22.52 6.78
N THR A 127 26.97 -21.31 6.48
CA THR A 127 28.37 -20.88 6.59
C THR A 127 28.58 -20.00 7.82
N PRO A 128 29.82 -19.88 8.35
CA PRO A 128 30.06 -19.02 9.50
C PRO A 128 29.82 -17.55 9.17
N ALA A 129 29.37 -16.78 10.17
CA ALA A 129 29.22 -15.33 10.04
C ALA A 129 30.59 -14.64 10.02
N MET A 130 30.66 -13.47 9.40
CA MET A 130 31.84 -12.61 9.44
C MET A 130 32.21 -12.29 10.89
N ASN A 131 33.51 -12.32 11.18
CA ASN A 131 34.05 -11.96 12.48
C ASN A 131 35.30 -11.10 12.30
N SER A 132 35.26 -9.88 12.84
CA SER A 132 36.35 -8.91 12.75
C SER A 132 37.60 -9.26 13.56
N ASP A 133 37.52 -10.26 14.45
CA ASP A 133 38.68 -10.81 15.15
C ASP A 133 39.52 -11.74 14.26
N HIS A 134 39.01 -12.18 13.11
CA HIS A 134 39.70 -13.06 12.19
C HIS A 134 40.49 -12.26 11.15
N VAL A 135 41.70 -12.73 10.82
CA VAL A 135 42.48 -12.15 9.74
C VAL A 135 42.14 -12.89 8.45
N TYR A 136 41.23 -12.32 7.67
CA TYR A 136 40.91 -12.84 6.34
C TYR A 136 42.04 -12.51 5.37
N ASP A 137 42.87 -13.50 5.04
CA ASP A 137 44.05 -13.34 4.18
C ASP A 137 44.09 -14.33 3.00
N THR A 138 42.97 -15.01 2.76
CA THR A 138 42.82 -16.03 1.73
C THR A 138 41.47 -15.88 1.07
N LEU A 139 41.46 -15.69 -0.25
CA LEU A 139 40.25 -15.53 -1.06
C LEU A 139 40.09 -16.73 -2.00
N SER A 140 38.89 -17.29 -2.08
CA SER A 140 38.56 -18.33 -3.06
C SER A 140 37.30 -17.99 -3.83
N VAL A 141 37.36 -18.14 -5.16
CA VAL A 141 36.26 -17.89 -6.09
C VAL A 141 35.72 -19.23 -6.59
N PHE A 142 34.40 -19.41 -6.50
CA PHE A 142 33.70 -20.60 -6.99
C PHE A 142 32.72 -20.15 -8.07
N LEU A 143 33.08 -20.39 -9.33
CA LEU A 143 32.23 -20.05 -10.47
C LEU A 143 31.20 -21.15 -10.68
N ASN A 144 29.93 -20.79 -10.87
CA ASN A 144 28.81 -21.73 -10.99
C ASN A 144 28.70 -22.71 -9.80
N PHE A 145 28.78 -22.16 -8.59
CA PHE A 145 28.67 -22.91 -7.35
C PHE A 145 27.33 -23.65 -7.25
N GLY A 146 27.36 -24.87 -6.70
CA GLY A 146 26.20 -25.76 -6.63
C GLY A 146 26.00 -26.61 -7.90
N SER A 147 26.68 -26.27 -9.01
CA SER A 147 26.56 -26.96 -10.28
C SER A 147 27.85 -27.71 -10.65
N ALA A 148 27.68 -28.95 -11.10
CA ALA A 148 28.78 -29.73 -11.67
C ALA A 148 29.13 -29.14 -13.04
N GLY A 149 30.43 -28.94 -13.29
CA GLY A 149 30.87 -28.38 -14.56
C GLY A 149 30.88 -29.40 -15.70
N THR A 150 30.73 -28.87 -16.90
CA THR A 150 30.87 -29.56 -18.20
C THR A 150 32.10 -29.11 -18.97
N SER A 151 33.12 -28.58 -18.26
CA SER A 151 34.33 -27.95 -18.82
C SER A 151 34.10 -26.60 -19.51
N GLU A 152 33.03 -25.90 -19.16
CA GLU A 152 32.84 -24.50 -19.52
C GLU A 152 33.95 -23.61 -18.94
N THR A 153 34.21 -22.50 -19.63
CA THR A 153 35.25 -21.54 -19.26
C THR A 153 34.62 -20.25 -18.76
N TYR A 154 35.10 -19.80 -17.61
CA TYR A 154 34.76 -18.51 -17.00
C TYR A 154 36.02 -17.65 -16.93
N TYR A 155 35.84 -16.34 -16.76
CA TYR A 155 36.94 -15.43 -16.45
C TYR A 155 36.59 -14.56 -15.26
N PHE A 156 37.58 -14.20 -14.45
CA PHE A 156 37.44 -13.17 -13.44
C PHE A 156 38.67 -12.26 -13.38
N ASP A 157 38.42 -11.02 -12.95
CA ASP A 157 39.39 -9.93 -12.87
C ASP A 157 38.93 -8.89 -11.82
N ASP A 158 39.73 -7.85 -11.61
CA ASP A 158 39.39 -6.65 -10.83
C ASP A 158 38.86 -6.96 -9.41
N ILE A 159 39.61 -7.75 -8.63
CA ILE A 159 39.23 -8.02 -7.22
C ILE A 159 39.49 -6.75 -6.40
N LYS A 160 38.44 -6.21 -5.78
CA LYS A 160 38.50 -4.95 -5.00
C LYS A 160 37.79 -5.09 -3.66
N TYR A 161 38.38 -4.49 -2.63
CA TYR A 161 37.66 -4.13 -1.42
C TYR A 161 36.92 -2.82 -1.68
N ILE A 162 35.59 -2.80 -1.49
CA ILE A 162 34.78 -1.61 -1.83
C ILE A 162 34.24 -0.89 -0.59
N GLY A 163 34.55 -1.39 0.60
CA GLY A 163 34.07 -0.80 1.85
C GLY A 163 32.57 -1.07 2.07
N VAL A 164 31.75 -0.02 2.07
CA VAL A 164 30.29 -0.15 2.23
C VAL A 164 29.71 -0.80 0.96
N VAL A 165 28.76 -1.72 1.14
CA VAL A 165 28.06 -2.34 0.01
C VAL A 165 27.08 -1.32 -0.59
N PRO A 166 27.19 -0.99 -1.89
CA PRO A 166 26.23 -0.14 -2.56
C PRO A 166 24.81 -0.72 -2.55
N PRO A 167 23.77 0.12 -2.47
CA PRO A 167 22.40 -0.34 -2.64
C PRO A 167 22.20 -0.83 -4.09
N SER A 168 21.69 -2.05 -4.23
CA SER A 168 21.24 -2.62 -5.49
C SER A 168 19.73 -2.43 -5.60
N VAL A 169 19.32 -1.45 -6.41
CA VAL A 169 17.91 -1.06 -6.57
C VAL A 169 17.43 -1.38 -7.99
N ALA A 170 16.26 -1.99 -8.09
CA ALA A 170 15.48 -2.22 -9.31
C ALA A 170 14.30 -1.23 -9.42
N ALA A 171 13.68 -1.15 -10.60
CA ALA A 171 12.52 -0.26 -10.80
C ALA A 171 11.35 -0.59 -9.85
N SER A 172 11.09 -1.89 -9.64
CA SER A 172 10.02 -2.36 -8.74
C SER A 172 10.21 -1.94 -7.29
N ASP A 173 11.46 -1.71 -6.86
CA ASP A 173 11.74 -1.28 -5.49
C ASP A 173 11.32 0.19 -5.26
N LEU A 174 11.26 1.00 -6.33
CA LEU A 174 10.84 2.40 -6.25
C LEU A 174 9.33 2.58 -6.42
N GLU A 175 8.57 1.56 -6.84
CA GLU A 175 7.14 1.68 -7.10
C GLU A 175 6.36 2.25 -5.90
N GLY A 176 5.42 3.16 -6.20
CA GLY A 176 4.62 3.88 -5.21
C GLY A 176 4.97 5.36 -5.11
N SER A 177 4.47 6.01 -4.06
CA SER A 177 4.63 7.45 -3.83
C SER A 177 5.74 7.71 -2.81
N TRP A 178 6.52 8.76 -3.04
CA TRP A 178 7.63 9.16 -2.18
C TRP A 178 7.55 10.65 -1.89
N LYS A 179 7.99 11.06 -0.70
CA LYS A 179 8.12 12.47 -0.32
C LYS A 179 9.39 12.72 0.44
N LEU A 180 9.84 13.97 0.51
CA LEU A 180 11.02 14.30 1.30
C LEU A 180 10.81 13.88 2.76
N ALA A 181 11.83 13.24 3.33
CA ALA A 181 11.78 12.83 4.74
C ALA A 181 11.59 14.08 5.62
N PRO A 182 10.57 14.15 6.50
CA PRO A 182 10.27 15.35 7.28
C PRO A 182 11.23 15.51 8.49
N ILE A 183 12.52 15.63 8.19
CA ILE A 183 13.63 15.69 9.15
C ILE A 183 14.63 16.78 8.76
N ALA A 184 15.44 17.22 9.73
CA ALA A 184 16.61 18.04 9.44
C ALA A 184 17.62 17.26 8.56
N GLY A 185 18.20 17.93 7.58
CA GLY A 185 19.11 17.32 6.61
C GLY A 185 18.49 16.34 5.62
N ALA A 186 17.19 16.48 5.37
CA ALA A 186 16.51 15.86 4.25
C ALA A 186 17.04 16.34 2.90
N PHE A 187 17.46 17.61 2.78
CA PHE A 187 18.19 18.11 1.63
C PHE A 187 19.42 18.91 2.04
N ALA A 188 20.52 18.71 1.31
CA ALA A 188 21.81 19.32 1.61
C ALA A 188 22.67 19.47 0.34
N VAL A 189 23.58 20.44 0.34
CA VAL A 189 24.49 20.73 -0.76
C VAL A 189 25.90 20.98 -0.26
N GLY A 190 26.90 20.57 -1.04
CA GLY A 190 28.28 20.91 -0.75
C GLY A 190 29.24 20.67 -1.91
N PRO A 191 30.55 20.81 -1.66
CA PRO A 191 31.57 20.77 -2.70
C PRO A 191 31.69 19.42 -3.40
N ASN A 192 31.28 18.30 -2.77
CA ASN A 192 31.30 16.96 -3.36
C ASN A 192 30.35 15.97 -2.66
N SER A 193 30.20 14.76 -3.20
CA SER A 193 29.29 13.72 -2.68
C SER A 193 29.59 13.27 -1.25
N SER A 194 30.80 13.49 -0.75
CA SER A 194 31.24 13.14 0.61
C SER A 194 31.27 14.34 1.57
N ASP A 195 31.04 15.56 1.07
CA ASP A 195 31.05 16.80 1.85
C ASP A 195 29.88 17.69 1.41
N LEU A 196 28.82 17.70 2.22
CA LEU A 196 27.57 18.44 2.01
C LEU A 196 27.46 19.66 2.95
N SER A 197 28.59 20.30 3.27
CA SER A 197 28.68 21.30 4.34
C SER A 197 28.22 22.72 4.00
N TRP A 198 27.89 23.03 2.74
CA TRP A 198 27.53 24.41 2.35
C TRP A 198 26.15 24.82 2.88
N TYR A 199 25.17 23.92 2.78
CA TYR A 199 23.84 24.15 3.32
C TYR A 199 23.13 22.82 3.56
N SER A 200 22.27 22.78 4.58
CA SER A 200 21.37 21.68 4.87
C SER A 200 20.13 22.23 5.57
N ASN A 201 18.94 21.69 5.26
CA ASN A 201 17.70 22.15 5.88
C ASN A 201 17.70 21.87 7.39
N SER A 202 17.19 22.82 8.15
CA SER A 202 16.99 22.69 9.59
C SER A 202 15.67 21.95 9.91
N ALA A 203 15.44 21.64 11.20
CA ALA A 203 14.15 21.15 11.66
C ALA A 203 13.03 22.20 11.49
N ASP A 204 13.36 23.48 11.65
CA ASP A 204 12.40 24.58 11.48
C ASP A 204 11.98 24.73 10.00
N ASP A 205 12.90 24.45 9.06
CA ASP A 205 12.59 24.43 7.62
C ASP A 205 11.53 23.37 7.27
N VAL A 206 11.45 22.25 8.01
CA VAL A 206 10.41 21.23 7.79
C VAL A 206 9.01 21.83 7.98
N THR A 207 8.85 22.69 8.98
CA THR A 207 7.58 23.39 9.24
C THR A 207 7.38 24.61 8.34
N THR A 208 8.43 25.37 8.09
CA THR A 208 8.35 26.60 7.29
C THR A 208 8.07 26.29 5.81
N ARG A 209 8.55 25.14 5.34
CA ARG A 209 8.41 24.66 3.95
C ARG A 209 7.53 23.42 3.89
N ALA A 210 6.49 23.34 4.71
CA ALA A 210 5.65 22.14 4.81
C ALA A 210 5.12 21.67 3.44
N CYS A 211 4.75 22.61 2.56
CA CYS A 211 4.35 22.40 1.17
C CYS A 211 5.41 21.76 0.24
N LEU A 212 6.68 21.69 0.66
CA LEU A 212 7.73 20.97 -0.07
C LEU A 212 7.90 19.53 0.46
N PHE A 213 7.52 19.31 1.72
CA PHE A 213 7.65 18.02 2.38
C PHE A 213 6.41 17.12 2.22
N ASP A 214 5.30 17.65 1.71
CA ASP A 214 4.11 16.91 1.30
C ASP A 214 4.02 16.63 -0.21
N ASP A 215 4.81 17.34 -1.03
CA ASP A 215 5.01 17.04 -2.45
C ASP A 215 5.34 15.55 -2.68
N LEU A 216 4.60 14.90 -3.59
CA LEU A 216 4.73 13.49 -3.90
C LEU A 216 5.39 13.24 -5.25
N PHE A 217 6.29 12.27 -5.28
CA PHE A 217 6.96 11.75 -6.46
C PHE A 217 6.54 10.28 -6.65
N VAL A 218 5.83 9.98 -7.73
CA VAL A 218 5.16 8.69 -7.92
C VAL A 218 5.81 7.91 -9.05
N PHE A 219 6.24 6.69 -8.73
CA PHE A 219 6.83 5.74 -9.68
C PHE A 219 5.82 4.62 -9.98
N GLY A 220 5.37 4.54 -11.23
CA GLY A 220 4.47 3.50 -11.71
C GLY A 220 5.18 2.20 -12.10
N ALA A 221 4.51 1.07 -11.94
CA ALA A 221 5.04 -0.25 -12.32
C ALA A 221 5.30 -0.41 -13.84
N ASP A 222 4.67 0.45 -14.66
CA ASP A 222 4.84 0.50 -16.11
C ASP A 222 6.00 1.41 -16.57
N GLY A 223 6.74 2.01 -15.62
CA GLY A 223 7.79 2.98 -15.89
C GLY A 223 7.29 4.42 -16.03
N ALA A 224 5.99 4.69 -15.80
CA ALA A 224 5.47 6.04 -15.71
C ALA A 224 6.01 6.75 -14.46
N PHE A 225 6.27 8.04 -14.59
CA PHE A 225 6.61 8.91 -13.47
C PHE A 225 5.56 10.01 -13.36
N SER A 226 5.24 10.46 -12.16
CA SER A 226 4.41 11.65 -11.98
C SER A 226 4.79 12.37 -10.70
N GLN A 227 4.33 13.61 -10.60
CA GLN A 227 4.60 14.48 -9.46
C GLN A 227 3.27 15.11 -9.06
N ASP A 228 2.91 14.99 -7.79
CA ASP A 228 1.74 15.65 -7.23
C ASP A 228 2.21 16.71 -6.24
N MET A 229 2.08 17.97 -6.65
CA MET A 229 2.51 19.14 -5.88
C MET A 229 1.37 19.71 -5.02
N GLY A 230 0.23 19.01 -4.93
CA GLY A 230 -0.96 19.48 -4.24
C GLY A 230 -1.46 20.85 -4.71
N THR A 231 -2.03 21.62 -3.79
CA THR A 231 -2.49 23.00 -4.04
C THR A 231 -1.38 24.04 -3.87
N GLU A 232 -0.31 23.69 -3.14
CA GLU A 232 0.83 24.57 -2.85
C GLU A 232 2.13 23.76 -2.84
N THR A 233 3.20 24.34 -3.38
CA THR A 233 4.59 23.87 -3.23
C THR A 233 5.50 25.03 -2.83
N TRP A 234 6.76 24.75 -2.46
CA TRP A 234 7.72 25.79 -2.12
C TRP A 234 8.25 26.50 -3.38
N LEU A 235 7.88 27.77 -3.53
CA LEU A 235 8.30 28.62 -4.63
C LEU A 235 9.45 29.53 -4.21
N GLU A 236 10.40 29.73 -5.12
CA GLU A 236 11.48 30.70 -4.97
C GLU A 236 11.39 31.80 -6.04
N GLY A 237 12.07 32.94 -5.84
CA GLY A 237 12.01 34.08 -6.77
C GLY A 237 12.34 33.77 -8.24
N TRP A 238 13.10 32.71 -8.53
CA TRP A 238 13.36 32.27 -9.91
C TRP A 238 12.10 31.77 -10.63
N GLN A 239 11.07 31.32 -9.90
CA GLN A 239 9.76 30.92 -10.42
C GLN A 239 8.80 32.11 -10.63
N GLY A 240 9.26 33.34 -10.37
CA GLY A 240 8.49 34.57 -10.61
C GLY A 240 7.66 35.06 -9.41
N VAL A 241 7.77 34.42 -8.25
CA VAL A 241 7.17 34.92 -7.01
C VAL A 241 7.99 36.07 -6.40
N SER A 242 7.32 36.97 -5.68
CA SER A 242 7.97 38.16 -5.10
C SER A 242 8.78 37.88 -3.83
N ALA A 243 8.51 36.75 -3.16
CA ALA A 243 9.21 36.27 -1.98
C ALA A 243 9.12 34.74 -1.96
N ASP A 244 10.14 34.08 -1.41
CA ASP A 244 10.15 32.63 -1.28
C ASP A 244 9.10 32.18 -0.25
N GLY A 245 8.35 31.12 -0.55
CA GLY A 245 7.24 30.67 0.28
C GLY A 245 6.39 29.59 -0.39
N CYS A 246 5.48 29.01 0.39
CA CYS A 246 4.43 28.15 -0.16
C CYS A 246 3.49 28.94 -1.07
N GLY A 247 3.11 28.35 -2.19
CA GLY A 247 2.13 28.92 -3.12
C GLY A 247 1.82 27.99 -4.28
N THR A 248 0.90 28.41 -5.15
CA THR A 248 0.41 27.58 -6.27
C THR A 248 1.54 27.09 -7.19
N PRO A 249 1.64 25.78 -7.46
CA PRO A 249 2.68 25.22 -8.33
C PRO A 249 2.78 25.91 -9.70
N VAL A 250 3.99 26.06 -10.21
CA VAL A 250 4.29 26.83 -11.43
C VAL A 250 4.83 25.92 -12.54
N SER A 251 4.14 25.90 -13.68
CA SER A 251 4.56 25.21 -14.90
C SER A 251 6.00 25.58 -15.32
N PRO A 252 6.84 24.63 -15.75
CA PRO A 252 6.52 23.22 -16.05
C PRO A 252 6.71 22.25 -14.87
N HIS A 253 6.98 22.73 -13.65
CA HIS A 253 7.22 21.88 -12.48
C HIS A 253 5.96 21.67 -11.64
N ASP A 254 4.78 21.98 -12.18
CA ASP A 254 3.51 21.96 -11.47
C ASP A 254 2.84 20.58 -11.39
N GLY A 255 3.50 19.53 -11.89
CA GLY A 255 2.96 18.17 -11.91
C GLY A 255 1.88 17.92 -12.97
N SER A 256 1.53 18.92 -13.79
CA SER A 256 0.42 18.79 -14.76
C SER A 256 0.74 17.92 -15.99
N ALA A 257 2.02 17.59 -16.23
CA ALA A 257 2.45 16.78 -17.36
C ALA A 257 2.20 15.29 -17.10
N THR A 258 1.69 14.59 -18.12
CA THR A 258 1.26 13.18 -18.02
C THR A 258 2.16 12.21 -18.77
N ASP A 259 3.24 12.70 -19.40
CA ASP A 259 4.14 11.93 -20.28
C ASP A 259 5.51 11.66 -19.63
N TYR A 260 5.64 11.95 -18.34
CA TYR A 260 6.83 11.68 -17.56
C TYR A 260 7.08 10.18 -17.43
N THR A 261 8.36 9.82 -17.46
CA THR A 261 8.80 8.42 -17.31
C THR A 261 10.00 8.35 -16.38
N TYR A 262 10.28 7.16 -15.84
CA TYR A 262 11.53 6.90 -15.15
C TYR A 262 12.17 5.60 -15.60
N SER A 263 13.46 5.48 -15.31
CA SER A 263 14.20 4.23 -15.45
C SER A 263 15.22 4.10 -14.32
N VAL A 264 15.44 2.86 -13.88
CA VAL A 264 16.48 2.53 -12.90
C VAL A 264 17.56 1.74 -13.62
N THR A 265 18.81 2.18 -13.48
CA THR A 265 19.98 1.42 -13.94
C THR A 265 20.76 0.95 -12.73
N ASN A 266 20.86 -0.36 -12.57
CA ASN A 266 21.73 -0.95 -11.57
C ASN A 266 23.17 -0.95 -12.09
N ASN A 267 24.04 -0.15 -11.46
CA ASN A 267 25.43 0.03 -11.87
C ASN A 267 26.39 -0.32 -10.74
N MET A 268 26.31 -1.57 -10.25
CA MET A 268 27.26 -2.10 -9.26
C MET A 268 28.73 -1.94 -9.68
N GLY A 269 29.03 -1.82 -10.98
CA GLY A 269 30.38 -1.59 -11.49
C GLY A 269 30.98 -0.21 -11.17
N VAL A 270 30.15 0.80 -10.89
CA VAL A 270 30.59 2.13 -10.41
C VAL A 270 30.20 2.42 -8.96
N GLY A 271 29.55 1.46 -8.30
CA GLY A 271 29.29 1.49 -6.86
C GLY A 271 27.96 2.10 -6.43
N TYR A 272 26.94 2.19 -7.29
CA TYR A 272 25.57 2.60 -6.94
C TYR A 272 24.56 2.33 -8.07
N SER A 273 23.28 2.18 -7.74
CA SER A 273 22.17 2.29 -8.71
C SER A 273 21.89 3.76 -9.05
N THR A 274 21.29 4.03 -10.21
CA THR A 274 20.82 5.37 -10.58
C THR A 274 19.36 5.35 -10.98
N VAL A 275 18.59 6.37 -10.60
CA VAL A 275 17.24 6.65 -11.11
C VAL A 275 17.30 7.84 -12.07
N THR A 276 16.70 7.70 -13.26
CA THR A 276 16.57 8.79 -14.23
C THR A 276 15.10 9.08 -14.45
N VAL A 277 14.65 10.31 -14.16
CA VAL A 277 13.33 10.82 -14.50
C VAL A 277 13.41 11.62 -15.80
N SER A 278 12.43 11.49 -16.68
CA SER A 278 12.42 12.10 -18.01
C SER A 278 11.12 12.83 -18.28
N GLY A 279 11.22 13.98 -18.95
CA GLY A 279 10.12 14.92 -19.20
C GLY A 279 10.49 16.34 -18.79
N ILE A 280 9.93 17.34 -19.49
CA ILE A 280 10.18 18.76 -19.17
C ILE A 280 9.51 19.08 -17.83
N GLY A 281 10.30 19.48 -16.83
CA GLY A 281 9.85 19.73 -15.46
C GLY A 281 9.87 18.50 -14.54
N ALA A 282 10.21 17.32 -15.07
CA ALA A 282 10.38 16.10 -14.28
C ALA A 282 11.58 16.25 -13.32
N HIS A 283 11.37 16.09 -12.01
CA HIS A 283 12.43 16.20 -11.01
C HIS A 283 12.15 15.36 -9.76
N LEU A 284 13.14 15.28 -8.86
CA LEU A 284 13.02 14.74 -7.51
C LEU A 284 13.61 15.75 -6.53
N GLY A 285 12.89 16.06 -5.45
CA GLY A 285 13.34 17.00 -4.44
C GLY A 285 13.16 18.45 -4.90
N LEU A 286 14.23 19.14 -5.31
CA LEU A 286 14.15 20.56 -5.69
C LEU A 286 14.04 20.76 -7.20
N ALA A 287 12.96 21.42 -7.64
CA ALA A 287 12.65 21.71 -9.05
C ALA A 287 13.78 22.37 -9.85
N LYS A 288 14.63 23.18 -9.20
CA LYS A 288 15.71 23.89 -9.89
C LYS A 288 16.90 23.01 -10.27
N VAL A 289 17.12 21.88 -9.59
CA VAL A 289 18.40 21.15 -9.65
C VAL A 289 18.39 20.15 -10.81
N HIS A 290 19.40 20.20 -11.68
CA HIS A 290 19.57 19.23 -12.77
C HIS A 290 21.06 18.91 -13.00
N ASN A 291 21.38 17.89 -13.80
CA ASN A 291 22.76 17.38 -13.94
C ASN A 291 23.78 18.40 -14.52
N ASN A 292 23.31 19.54 -15.02
CA ASN A 292 24.15 20.58 -15.63
C ASN A 292 24.08 21.92 -14.90
N GLY A 293 23.35 22.03 -13.78
CA GLY A 293 23.29 23.26 -13.02
C GLY A 293 22.03 23.40 -12.17
N GLU A 294 21.72 24.65 -11.85
CA GLU A 294 20.47 25.05 -11.23
C GLU A 294 19.75 26.04 -12.15
N LEU A 295 18.44 25.88 -12.28
CA LEU A 295 17.60 26.77 -13.07
C LEU A 295 17.56 28.18 -12.46
N SER A 296 17.55 29.18 -13.33
CA SER A 296 17.37 30.59 -12.96
C SER A 296 16.06 31.21 -13.47
N SER A 297 15.28 30.45 -14.24
CA SER A 297 13.92 30.80 -14.67
C SER A 297 13.15 29.53 -15.09
N PRO A 298 11.80 29.54 -15.12
CA PRO A 298 11.00 28.38 -15.50
C PRO A 298 11.25 27.94 -16.95
N GLU A 299 11.53 28.88 -17.85
CA GLU A 299 11.77 28.59 -19.26
C GLU A 299 13.06 27.78 -19.49
N GLY A 300 14.01 27.85 -18.56
CA GLY A 300 15.24 27.05 -18.63
C GLY A 300 14.99 25.55 -18.56
N ALA A 301 13.85 25.11 -18.00
CA ALA A 301 13.47 23.70 -17.96
C ALA A 301 13.25 23.09 -19.35
N ASN A 302 13.01 23.89 -20.39
CA ASN A 302 12.86 23.39 -21.76
C ASN A 302 14.14 22.74 -22.30
N ASP A 303 15.31 23.08 -21.74
CA ASP A 303 16.61 22.51 -22.10
C ASP A 303 16.96 21.27 -21.26
N VAL A 304 16.08 20.86 -20.34
CA VAL A 304 16.25 19.73 -19.42
C VAL A 304 15.21 18.65 -19.76
N SER A 305 15.61 17.66 -20.56
CA SER A 305 14.74 16.56 -20.97
C SER A 305 14.72 15.39 -19.98
N SER A 306 15.74 15.26 -19.14
CA SER A 306 15.87 14.21 -18.13
C SER A 306 16.85 14.60 -17.04
N ILE A 307 16.66 14.03 -15.85
CA ILE A 307 17.52 14.22 -14.68
C ILE A 307 17.86 12.86 -14.06
N THR A 308 19.15 12.62 -13.85
CA THR A 308 19.67 11.37 -13.26
C THR A 308 20.22 11.61 -11.85
N TYR A 309 19.81 10.76 -10.92
CA TYR A 309 20.25 10.76 -9.53
C TYR A 309 20.92 9.42 -9.20
N ASN A 310 21.98 9.47 -8.41
CA ASN A 310 22.62 8.28 -7.83
C ASN A 310 21.84 7.91 -6.56
N ILE A 311 21.40 6.67 -6.44
CA ILE A 311 20.79 6.15 -5.21
C ILE A 311 21.93 5.69 -4.31
N THR A 312 22.24 6.48 -3.29
CA THR A 312 23.39 6.25 -2.39
C THR A 312 23.02 5.43 -1.17
N GLU A 313 21.76 5.47 -0.76
CA GLU A 313 21.22 4.62 0.31
C GLU A 313 19.81 4.16 -0.06
N PHE A 314 19.49 2.92 0.29
CA PHE A 314 18.15 2.37 0.16
C PHE A 314 17.90 1.42 1.33
N ALA A 315 16.87 1.67 2.12
CA ALA A 315 16.60 0.87 3.31
C ALA A 315 16.09 -0.53 2.95
N ALA A 316 16.44 -1.51 3.78
CA ALA A 316 16.09 -2.92 3.53
C ALA A 316 14.57 -3.20 3.63
N ASP A 317 13.83 -2.34 4.32
CA ASP A 317 12.36 -2.37 4.40
C ASP A 317 11.69 -1.74 3.17
N GLY A 318 12.45 -1.03 2.31
CA GLY A 318 11.91 -0.32 1.16
C GLY A 318 11.24 1.01 1.49
N GLU A 319 11.37 1.51 2.73
CA GLU A 319 10.59 2.65 3.22
C GLU A 319 11.36 3.99 3.16
N SER A 320 12.66 3.96 2.89
CA SER A 320 13.47 5.18 2.75
C SER A 320 14.59 5.05 1.72
N MET A 321 14.87 6.16 1.04
CA MET A 321 15.97 6.24 0.08
C MET A 321 16.71 7.58 0.21
N THR A 322 18.01 7.55 -0.05
CA THR A 322 18.83 8.77 -0.22
C THR A 322 19.35 8.80 -1.65
N VAL A 323 19.14 9.91 -2.34
CA VAL A 323 19.66 10.15 -3.69
C VAL A 323 20.56 11.37 -3.73
N GLN A 324 21.54 11.35 -4.63
CA GLN A 324 22.46 12.45 -4.87
C GLN A 324 22.50 12.83 -6.35
N ILE A 325 22.70 14.12 -6.62
CA ILE A 325 22.89 14.65 -7.96
C ILE A 325 24.12 15.57 -8.00
N GLN A 326 25.07 15.23 -8.87
CA GLN A 326 26.16 16.13 -9.23
C GLN A 326 25.64 17.12 -10.26
N TYR A 327 25.53 18.39 -9.88
CA TYR A 327 24.93 19.43 -10.72
C TYR A 327 25.99 20.35 -11.35
N SER A 328 27.21 20.42 -10.78
CA SER A 328 28.30 21.22 -11.35
C SER A 328 29.68 20.71 -10.94
N GLY A 329 30.37 20.03 -11.87
CA GLY A 329 31.65 19.40 -11.57
C GLY A 329 31.49 18.34 -10.49
N GLN A 330 32.11 18.54 -9.31
CA GLN A 330 31.91 17.67 -8.16
C GLN A 330 30.77 18.13 -7.24
N GLN A 331 30.29 19.37 -7.37
CA GLN A 331 29.28 19.93 -6.45
C GLN A 331 28.01 19.10 -6.50
N THR A 332 27.51 18.76 -5.31
CA THR A 332 26.49 17.72 -5.14
C THR A 332 25.35 18.21 -4.26
N TRP A 333 24.12 17.96 -4.72
CA TRP A 333 22.93 17.98 -3.88
C TRP A 333 22.58 16.57 -3.42
N GLN A 334 22.05 16.44 -2.21
CA GLN A 334 21.49 15.22 -1.66
C GLN A 334 20.04 15.45 -1.24
N PHE A 335 19.21 14.43 -1.44
CA PHE A 335 17.82 14.38 -1.01
C PHE A 335 17.52 13.04 -0.32
N LYS A 336 16.83 13.08 0.82
CA LYS A 336 16.34 11.92 1.56
C LYS A 336 14.84 11.86 1.45
N PHE A 337 14.33 10.70 1.07
CA PHE A 337 12.92 10.44 0.89
C PHE A 337 12.45 9.34 1.84
N VAL A 338 11.18 9.41 2.18
CA VAL A 338 10.42 8.32 2.79
C VAL A 338 9.28 7.94 1.86
N LYS A 339 8.92 6.67 1.87
CA LYS A 339 7.75 6.19 1.15
C LYS A 339 6.50 6.84 1.77
N TYR A 340 5.59 7.26 0.91
CA TYR A 340 4.30 7.80 1.29
C TYR A 340 3.24 6.78 0.92
N GLU A 341 2.71 6.12 1.93
CA GLU A 341 1.42 5.46 1.83
C GLU A 341 0.38 6.49 2.22
N ALA A 342 -0.59 6.74 1.34
CA ALA A 342 -1.76 7.50 1.75
C ALA A 342 -2.33 6.81 3.00
N PRO A 343 -2.74 7.56 4.03
CA PRO A 343 -3.40 6.94 5.16
C PRO A 343 -4.57 6.14 4.60
N THR A 344 -4.50 4.81 4.73
CA THR A 344 -5.65 3.96 4.46
C THR A 344 -6.75 4.50 5.37
N PRO A 345 -7.92 4.90 4.85
CA PRO A 345 -9.00 5.37 5.69
C PRO A 345 -9.21 4.30 6.76
N THR A 346 -8.92 4.65 8.02
CA THR A 346 -8.91 3.66 9.13
C THR A 346 -10.33 3.31 9.58
N THR A 347 -11.31 3.72 8.79
CA THR A 347 -12.70 3.80 9.16
C THR A 347 -13.57 3.16 8.09
N GLU A 348 -14.11 1.99 8.39
CA GLU A 348 -15.08 1.23 7.60
C GLU A 348 -16.48 1.90 7.57
N GLY A 349 -16.55 3.22 7.71
CA GLY A 349 -17.80 3.93 7.95
C GLY A 349 -17.83 5.39 7.53
N LEU A 350 -19.03 5.86 7.22
CA LEU A 350 -19.33 7.24 6.80
C LEU A 350 -20.11 7.97 7.90
N ILE A 351 -19.93 9.28 7.99
CA ILE A 351 -20.69 10.15 8.89
C ILE A 351 -21.51 11.13 8.05
N SER A 352 -22.83 11.12 8.25
CA SER A 352 -23.77 12.04 7.58
C SER A 352 -24.37 13.02 8.58
N ILE A 353 -24.37 14.32 8.27
CA ILE A 353 -25.19 15.30 8.98
C ILE A 353 -26.63 15.11 8.51
N THR A 354 -27.57 14.83 9.42
CA THR A 354 -28.95 14.48 9.05
C THR A 354 -30.00 15.45 9.57
N LYS A 355 -29.66 16.27 10.56
CA LYS A 355 -30.57 17.25 11.13
C LYS A 355 -29.79 18.38 11.82
N VAL A 356 -30.25 19.61 11.65
CA VAL A 356 -29.73 20.79 12.33
C VAL A 356 -30.92 21.53 12.94
N ILE A 357 -30.86 21.81 14.24
CA ILE A 357 -31.94 22.46 14.98
C ILE A 357 -31.37 23.67 15.71
N GLU A 358 -32.01 24.81 15.54
CA GLU A 358 -31.66 26.06 16.22
C GLU A 358 -32.93 26.71 16.75
N THR A 359 -32.90 27.17 18.00
CA THR A 359 -34.03 27.86 18.63
C THR A 359 -33.58 29.19 19.22
N ASN A 360 -34.51 30.15 19.29
CA ASN A 360 -34.33 31.43 19.96
C ASN A 360 -34.48 31.35 21.50
N ALA A 361 -34.48 30.13 22.07
CA ALA A 361 -34.66 29.91 23.51
C ALA A 361 -33.69 30.78 24.33
N SER A 362 -34.24 31.59 25.22
CA SER A 362 -33.41 32.46 26.08
C SER A 362 -32.49 31.64 26.97
N SER A 363 -31.30 32.18 27.29
CA SER A 363 -30.36 31.52 28.21
C SER A 363 -30.95 31.10 29.57
N SER A 364 -32.04 31.72 30.03
CA SER A 364 -32.78 31.32 31.24
C SER A 364 -33.60 30.03 31.11
N ASN A 365 -33.87 29.59 29.87
CA ASN A 365 -34.61 28.36 29.55
C ASN A 365 -33.69 27.25 29.02
N GLY A 366 -32.37 27.48 29.04
CA GLY A 366 -31.34 26.62 28.44
C GLY A 366 -31.23 26.79 26.91
N PHE A 367 -30.18 26.21 26.33
CA PHE A 367 -29.89 26.34 24.90
C PHE A 367 -30.33 25.08 24.14
N LEU A 368 -31.38 25.19 23.31
CA LEU A 368 -31.76 24.10 22.41
C LEU A 368 -31.20 24.36 21.02
N LYS A 369 -29.95 23.90 20.86
CA LYS A 369 -29.24 23.85 19.58
C LYS A 369 -28.60 22.49 19.44
N SER A 370 -28.79 21.84 18.30
CA SER A 370 -28.26 20.50 18.09
C SER A 370 -27.96 20.18 16.64
N VAL A 371 -26.97 19.31 16.46
CA VAL A 371 -26.72 18.63 15.19
C VAL A 371 -26.86 17.13 15.40
N GLU A 372 -27.68 16.48 14.57
CA GLU A 372 -27.83 15.03 14.53
C GLU A 372 -27.00 14.46 13.39
N LEU A 373 -26.12 13.51 13.70
CA LEU A 373 -25.34 12.77 12.73
C LEU A 373 -25.79 11.31 12.69
N TYR A 374 -25.62 10.66 11.55
CA TYR A 374 -25.78 9.22 11.40
C TYR A 374 -24.47 8.59 10.96
N VAL A 375 -24.03 7.57 11.68
CA VAL A 375 -22.87 6.75 11.36
C VAL A 375 -23.33 5.55 10.54
N THR A 376 -22.80 5.37 9.33
CA THR A 376 -22.99 4.16 8.52
C THR A 376 -21.73 3.31 8.62
N GLY A 377 -21.85 2.00 8.82
CA GLY A 377 -20.68 1.17 9.10
C GLY A 377 -20.11 1.48 10.49
N THR A 378 -18.83 1.20 10.72
CA THR A 378 -18.17 1.44 12.01
C THR A 378 -17.21 2.60 11.92
N VAL A 379 -17.39 3.60 12.79
CA VAL A 379 -16.47 4.72 12.96
C VAL A 379 -15.95 4.73 14.39
N ASP A 380 -14.62 4.67 14.57
CA ASP A 380 -13.99 4.92 15.87
C ASP A 380 -13.50 6.35 15.95
N PHE A 381 -14.31 7.21 16.58
CA PHE A 381 -14.01 8.63 16.73
C PHE A 381 -12.76 8.88 17.60
N SER A 382 -12.28 7.89 18.36
CA SER A 382 -11.07 8.02 19.19
C SER A 382 -9.76 7.79 18.42
N THR A 383 -9.82 7.13 17.26
CA THR A 383 -8.65 6.79 16.44
C THR A 383 -8.69 7.33 15.02
N ALA A 384 -9.89 7.47 14.45
CA ALA A 384 -10.08 8.15 13.18
C ALA A 384 -9.85 9.66 13.37
N ASN A 385 -9.23 10.32 12.38
CA ASN A 385 -9.06 11.77 12.42
C ASN A 385 -10.38 12.47 12.03
N VAL A 386 -11.38 12.37 12.91
CA VAL A 386 -12.71 12.97 12.71
C VAL A 386 -12.77 14.35 13.34
N VAL A 387 -13.10 15.34 12.52
CA VAL A 387 -13.27 16.72 12.97
C VAL A 387 -14.62 17.23 12.50
N MET A 388 -15.36 17.89 13.40
CA MET A 388 -16.52 18.67 13.00
C MET A 388 -16.22 20.15 13.04
N ASN A 389 -16.27 20.77 11.86
CA ASN A 389 -16.11 22.20 11.65
C ASN A 389 -17.48 22.88 11.69
N TYR A 390 -17.51 24.14 12.11
CA TYR A 390 -18.69 25.00 11.97
C TYR A 390 -18.28 26.42 11.60
N MET A 391 -19.09 27.07 10.77
CA MET A 391 -18.88 28.49 10.42
C MET A 391 -19.49 29.38 11.49
N GLN A 392 -18.95 30.58 11.67
CA GLN A 392 -19.59 31.63 12.46
C GLN A 392 -19.72 32.88 11.60
N ASN A 393 -20.90 33.15 11.05
CA ASN A 393 -21.13 34.20 10.04
C ASN A 393 -20.25 34.03 8.78
N GLY A 394 -20.07 32.79 8.31
CA GLY A 394 -19.34 32.48 7.07
C GLY A 394 -17.81 32.47 7.16
N GLU A 395 -17.23 32.47 8.37
CA GLU A 395 -15.78 32.28 8.54
C GLU A 395 -15.28 30.91 8.01
N PRO A 396 -13.99 30.76 7.64
CA PRO A 396 -13.43 29.50 7.13
C PRO A 396 -13.59 28.31 8.07
N TRP A 397 -13.79 27.11 7.51
CA TRP A 397 -13.99 25.85 8.25
C TRP A 397 -12.88 25.56 9.27
N SER A 398 -11.64 25.96 8.98
CA SER A 398 -10.47 25.68 9.81
C SER A 398 -10.41 26.52 11.10
N GLU A 399 -11.20 27.59 11.23
CA GLU A 399 -11.13 28.46 12.40
C GLU A 399 -11.78 27.85 13.65
N ARG A 400 -12.74 26.94 13.48
CA ARG A 400 -13.61 26.48 14.56
C ARG A 400 -13.95 25.00 14.42
N GLN A 401 -13.47 24.22 15.38
CA GLN A 401 -13.58 22.77 15.37
C GLN A 401 -14.15 22.25 16.68
N ILE A 402 -14.84 21.11 16.60
CA ILE A 402 -15.39 20.37 17.73
C ILE A 402 -14.68 19.02 17.76
N ASP A 403 -14.11 18.71 18.91
CA ASP A 403 -13.51 17.41 19.18
C ASP A 403 -14.62 16.37 19.42
N LEU A 404 -14.67 15.37 18.54
CA LEU A 404 -15.65 14.28 18.59
C LEU A 404 -15.10 13.02 19.27
N SER A 405 -13.85 13.01 19.74
CA SER A 405 -13.13 11.81 20.18
C SER A 405 -13.79 11.05 21.33
N LEU A 406 -14.51 11.76 22.21
CA LEU A 406 -15.23 11.16 23.34
C LEU A 406 -16.39 10.24 22.92
N LEU A 407 -16.83 10.29 21.66
CA LEU A 407 -17.86 9.38 21.14
C LEU A 407 -17.36 7.93 21.06
N GLY A 408 -16.03 7.70 20.98
CA GLY A 408 -15.46 6.36 20.82
C GLY A 408 -16.00 5.63 19.57
N SER A 409 -16.09 4.30 19.61
CA SER A 409 -16.62 3.53 18.47
C SER A 409 -18.16 3.57 18.40
N GLN A 410 -18.67 3.94 17.22
CA GLN A 410 -20.08 4.00 16.88
C GLN A 410 -20.32 3.18 15.61
N THR A 411 -21.40 2.41 15.59
CA THR A 411 -21.76 1.56 14.44
C THR A 411 -23.23 1.71 14.12
N ASP A 412 -23.56 2.03 12.87
CA ASP A 412 -24.95 2.07 12.34
C ASP A 412 -25.95 2.76 13.29
N THR A 413 -25.59 3.94 13.78
CA THR A 413 -26.31 4.60 14.87
C THR A 413 -26.37 6.12 14.69
N TYR A 414 -27.37 6.72 15.33
CA TYR A 414 -27.49 8.17 15.46
C TYR A 414 -26.68 8.68 16.63
N ILE A 415 -25.97 9.79 16.40
CA ILE A 415 -25.27 10.54 17.43
C ILE A 415 -25.75 12.00 17.44
N TYR A 416 -25.65 12.64 18.60
CA TYR A 416 -26.24 13.94 18.87
C TYR A 416 -25.21 14.89 19.47
N LEU A 417 -24.99 16.03 18.82
CA LEU A 417 -24.24 17.14 19.39
C LEU A 417 -25.24 18.14 19.97
N VAL A 418 -25.19 18.38 21.27
CA VAL A 418 -26.21 19.18 21.98
C VAL A 418 -25.58 20.25 22.87
N ARG A 419 -26.18 21.44 22.94
CA ARG A 419 -25.73 22.48 23.90
C ARG A 419 -26.21 22.20 25.33
N ASP A 420 -27.45 21.76 25.49
CA ASP A 420 -28.06 21.47 26.80
C ASP A 420 -28.82 20.13 26.75
N LEU A 421 -28.24 19.11 27.37
CA LEU A 421 -28.78 17.75 27.38
C LEU A 421 -30.15 17.68 28.08
N ALA A 422 -30.33 18.38 29.19
CA ALA A 422 -31.56 18.30 29.98
C ALA A 422 -32.74 18.92 29.22
N VAL A 423 -32.49 20.04 28.51
CA VAL A 423 -33.48 20.67 27.65
C VAL A 423 -33.82 19.78 26.44
N MET A 424 -32.82 19.20 25.77
CA MET A 424 -33.05 18.27 24.66
C MET A 424 -33.89 17.05 25.08
N GLN A 425 -33.63 16.46 26.25
CA GLN A 425 -34.42 15.35 26.78
C GLN A 425 -35.86 15.75 27.10
N GLY A 426 -36.09 17.00 27.52
CA GLY A 426 -37.44 17.52 27.79
C GLY A 426 -38.28 17.72 26.53
N GLU A 427 -37.64 18.11 25.43
CA GLU A 427 -38.31 18.41 24.15
C GLU A 427 -38.43 17.19 23.24
N PHE A 428 -37.59 16.17 23.44
CA PHE A 428 -37.58 14.90 22.71
C PHE A 428 -37.64 13.69 23.65
N PRO A 429 -38.68 13.54 24.49
CA PRO A 429 -38.78 12.44 25.46
C PRO A 429 -38.87 11.05 24.80
N SER A 430 -39.19 10.97 23.51
CA SER A 430 -39.18 9.71 22.75
C SER A 430 -37.79 9.25 22.31
N THR A 431 -36.77 10.13 22.37
CA THR A 431 -35.39 9.84 21.96
C THR A 431 -34.50 9.57 23.18
N THR A 432 -33.66 8.54 23.09
CA THR A 432 -32.70 8.23 24.17
C THR A 432 -31.38 8.95 23.91
N PHE A 433 -31.03 9.88 24.81
CA PHE A 433 -29.75 10.58 24.82
C PHE A 433 -28.87 10.06 25.96
N THR A 434 -27.71 9.50 25.60
CA THR A 434 -26.73 8.96 26.55
C THR A 434 -25.47 9.80 26.48
N ASP A 435 -25.16 10.51 27.57
CA ASP A 435 -23.99 11.37 27.69
C ASP A 435 -22.69 10.57 27.68
N VAL A 436 -21.83 10.85 26.70
CA VAL A 436 -20.52 10.20 26.53
C VAL A 436 -19.57 10.43 27.71
N THR A 437 -19.77 11.47 28.53
CA THR A 437 -18.94 11.70 29.73
C THR A 437 -19.23 10.72 30.86
N THR A 438 -20.34 9.97 30.75
CA THR A 438 -20.78 8.98 31.75
C THR A 438 -20.54 7.52 31.33
N GLY A 439 -19.97 7.30 30.14
CA GLY A 439 -19.66 5.97 29.59
C GLY A 439 -19.88 5.92 28.06
N SER A 440 -20.05 4.72 27.50
CA SER A 440 -20.45 4.57 26.09
C SER A 440 -21.81 5.23 25.87
N GLY A 441 -21.84 6.26 25.03
CA GLY A 441 -23.02 7.06 24.78
C GLY A 441 -23.12 7.49 23.32
N ASN A 442 -24.22 8.14 22.97
CA ASN A 442 -24.50 8.64 21.63
C ASN A 442 -24.65 10.18 21.61
N THR A 443 -24.41 10.85 22.74
CA THR A 443 -24.66 12.28 22.88
C THR A 443 -23.44 12.99 23.44
N LEU A 444 -22.91 13.95 22.69
CA LEU A 444 -21.82 14.82 23.11
C LEU A 444 -22.37 16.21 23.44
N ILE A 445 -22.08 16.67 24.66
CA ILE A 445 -22.41 18.03 25.09
C ILE A 445 -21.33 18.98 24.58
N VAL A 446 -21.72 20.01 23.85
CA VAL A 446 -20.81 20.94 23.17
C VAL A 446 -21.10 22.39 23.56
N ASP A 447 -20.10 23.27 23.39
CA ASP A 447 -20.21 24.70 23.74
C ASP A 447 -20.24 25.64 22.51
N MET A 448 -20.81 25.17 21.38
CA MET A 448 -20.83 25.86 20.07
C MET A 448 -21.63 27.16 20.03
N SER A 449 -21.00 28.30 19.74
CA SER A 449 -21.70 29.58 19.58
C SER A 449 -22.24 29.78 18.15
N THR A 450 -23.14 28.90 17.70
CA THR A 450 -23.77 28.97 16.37
C THR A 450 -25.16 29.59 16.41
N ASN A 451 -25.63 30.17 15.30
CA ASN A 451 -27.00 30.62 15.04
C ASN A 451 -27.53 30.02 13.73
N GLY A 452 -28.80 30.29 13.40
CA GLY A 452 -29.49 29.65 12.30
C GLY A 452 -29.06 30.07 10.89
N ASP A 453 -27.91 30.72 10.77
CA ASP A 453 -27.24 31.14 9.54
C ASP A 453 -25.82 30.53 9.45
N ASP A 454 -25.47 29.63 10.36
CA ASP A 454 -24.17 28.96 10.39
C ASP A 454 -24.23 27.55 9.79
N GLY A 455 -23.23 27.20 8.98
CA GLY A 455 -23.08 25.86 8.42
C GLY A 455 -22.15 24.95 9.22
N TYR A 456 -22.18 23.66 8.89
CA TYR A 456 -21.43 22.60 9.55
C TYR A 456 -20.78 21.66 8.53
N GLN A 457 -19.60 21.15 8.84
CA GLN A 457 -18.87 20.21 7.99
C GLN A 457 -18.20 19.13 8.84
N VAL A 458 -18.36 17.86 8.46
CA VAL A 458 -17.64 16.75 9.07
C VAL A 458 -16.53 16.31 8.13
N VAL A 459 -15.31 16.23 8.64
CA VAL A 459 -14.12 15.75 7.94
C VAL A 459 -13.65 14.47 8.62
N ILE A 460 -13.37 13.44 7.84
CA ILE A 460 -12.78 12.18 8.29
C ILE A 460 -11.50 11.92 7.50
N ASP A 461 -10.40 11.71 8.22
CA ASP A 461 -9.09 11.39 7.62
C ASP A 461 -8.70 12.38 6.51
N GLY A 462 -9.03 13.66 6.69
CA GLY A 462 -8.74 14.75 5.74
C GLY A 462 -9.76 14.94 4.62
N SER A 463 -10.73 14.05 4.46
CA SER A 463 -11.78 14.13 3.44
C SER A 463 -13.12 14.61 4.02
N VAL A 464 -13.84 15.46 3.30
CA VAL A 464 -15.17 15.92 3.74
C VAL A 464 -16.18 14.77 3.63
N ALA A 465 -16.72 14.33 4.77
CA ALA A 465 -17.72 13.28 4.83
C ALA A 465 -19.14 13.81 4.62
N SER A 466 -19.46 14.99 5.16
CA SER A 466 -20.80 15.58 5.06
C SER A 466 -20.78 17.07 5.35
N GLN A 467 -21.66 17.82 4.69
CA GLN A 467 -21.76 19.28 4.85
C GLN A 467 -23.21 19.76 4.87
N PHE A 468 -23.48 20.79 5.68
CA PHE A 468 -24.70 21.60 5.68
C PHE A 468 -24.32 23.08 5.60
N GLY A 469 -24.88 23.80 4.62
CA GLY A 469 -24.55 25.19 4.32
C GLY A 469 -23.44 25.35 3.27
N ASP A 470 -23.46 26.49 2.58
CA ASP A 470 -22.45 26.84 1.58
C ASP A 470 -21.13 27.24 2.25
N THR A 471 -20.00 26.77 1.69
CA THR A 471 -18.66 27.07 2.21
C THR A 471 -18.42 28.58 2.30
N GLU A 472 -17.86 29.02 3.42
CA GLU A 472 -17.46 30.41 3.69
C GLU A 472 -18.57 31.44 3.42
N THR A 473 -19.82 31.07 3.72
CA THR A 473 -21.00 31.88 3.44
C THR A 473 -21.85 32.04 4.70
N ASP A 474 -22.21 33.29 5.01
CA ASP A 474 -23.24 33.63 6.00
C ASP A 474 -24.62 33.28 5.43
N GLY A 475 -25.36 32.42 6.14
CA GLY A 475 -26.65 31.89 5.73
C GLY A 475 -27.81 32.90 5.76
N THR A 476 -27.61 34.11 6.27
CA THR A 476 -28.67 35.13 6.37
C THR A 476 -29.35 35.39 5.02
N GLY A 477 -30.66 35.11 4.92
CA GLY A 477 -31.46 35.29 3.71
C GLY A 477 -31.25 34.22 2.62
N THR A 478 -30.49 33.16 2.90
CA THR A 478 -30.28 32.03 1.99
C THR A 478 -31.38 30.97 2.13
N ALA A 479 -31.38 29.99 1.23
CA ALA A 479 -32.36 28.88 1.28
C ALA A 479 -32.10 27.90 2.44
N TRP A 480 -30.93 27.97 3.09
CA TRP A 480 -30.55 27.10 4.20
C TRP A 480 -30.54 27.83 5.55
N GLU A 481 -31.01 29.08 5.59
CA GLU A 481 -31.29 29.79 6.84
C GLU A 481 -32.35 29.03 7.65
N HIS A 482 -31.96 28.68 8.88
CA HIS A 482 -32.72 27.90 9.84
C HIS A 482 -32.80 28.59 11.21
N LEU A 483 -32.84 29.94 11.23
CA LEU A 483 -33.01 30.74 12.44
C LEU A 483 -34.35 30.47 13.12
N ASP A 484 -34.30 30.05 14.38
CA ASP A 484 -35.46 29.57 15.14
C ASP A 484 -36.30 28.54 14.35
N SER A 485 -35.59 27.58 13.77
CA SER A 485 -36.09 26.62 12.80
C SER A 485 -35.22 25.34 12.80
N PHE A 486 -35.47 24.45 11.84
CA PHE A 486 -34.66 23.27 11.64
C PHE A 486 -34.51 22.92 10.16
N ALA A 487 -33.43 22.20 9.87
CA ALA A 487 -33.18 21.57 8.59
C ALA A 487 -33.08 20.05 8.76
N GLU A 488 -33.71 19.30 7.87
CA GLU A 488 -33.64 17.85 7.82
C GLU A 488 -33.14 17.36 6.46
N ARG A 489 -32.20 16.41 6.47
CA ARG A 489 -31.76 15.78 5.23
C ARG A 489 -32.87 14.89 4.70
N VAL A 490 -33.13 14.96 3.40
CA VAL A 490 -34.14 14.14 2.73
C VAL A 490 -33.67 12.68 2.68
N GLN A 491 -34.57 11.73 2.97
CA GLN A 491 -34.23 10.32 2.94
C GLN A 491 -33.82 9.86 1.53
N GLY A 492 -32.78 9.02 1.45
CA GLY A 492 -32.33 8.41 0.18
C GLY A 492 -31.50 9.33 -0.73
N THR A 493 -31.17 10.54 -0.30
CA THR A 493 -30.23 11.41 -1.02
C THR A 493 -28.79 10.93 -0.84
N ALA A 494 -27.96 11.14 -1.85
CA ALA A 494 -26.55 10.80 -1.79
C ALA A 494 -25.81 11.64 -0.73
N GLU A 495 -24.76 11.06 -0.16
CA GLU A 495 -23.75 11.75 0.63
C GLU A 495 -22.44 11.69 -0.15
N ASP A 496 -21.99 12.83 -0.65
CA ASP A 496 -20.77 12.97 -1.45
C ASP A 496 -19.83 14.04 -0.87
N GLY A 497 -20.06 14.43 0.38
CA GLY A 497 -19.29 15.48 1.06
C GLY A 497 -19.62 16.90 0.60
N THR A 498 -20.52 17.10 -0.37
CA THR A 498 -20.88 18.43 -0.88
C THR A 498 -22.25 18.89 -0.35
N PHE A 499 -22.40 20.20 -0.16
CA PHE A 499 -23.70 20.78 0.16
C PHE A 499 -24.55 20.97 -1.10
N ASN A 500 -25.74 20.37 -1.09
CA ASN A 500 -26.77 20.57 -2.12
C ASN A 500 -28.11 20.80 -1.44
N ILE A 501 -28.71 21.98 -1.63
CA ILE A 501 -30.00 22.33 -1.01
C ILE A 501 -31.13 21.37 -1.36
N ASP A 502 -31.10 20.71 -2.52
CA ASP A 502 -32.12 19.72 -2.91
C ASP A 502 -32.05 18.45 -2.04
N HIS A 503 -30.96 18.26 -1.29
CA HIS A 503 -30.83 17.18 -0.31
C HIS A 503 -31.45 17.51 1.04
N TRP A 504 -31.99 18.73 1.22
CA TRP A 504 -32.46 19.23 2.51
C TRP A 504 -33.90 19.77 2.42
N SER A 505 -34.65 19.56 3.49
CA SER A 505 -35.88 20.31 3.78
C SER A 505 -35.57 21.26 4.93
N VAL A 506 -35.66 22.56 4.66
CA VAL A 506 -35.40 23.62 5.64
C VAL A 506 -36.73 24.31 5.94
N GLN A 507 -37.13 24.32 7.21
CA GLN A 507 -38.36 25.01 7.60
C GLN A 507 -38.15 26.53 7.64
N ALA A 508 -39.24 27.28 7.49
CA ALA A 508 -39.19 28.74 7.47
C ALA A 508 -38.58 29.30 8.76
N VAL A 509 -37.88 30.44 8.65
CA VAL A 509 -37.38 31.19 9.80
C VAL A 509 -38.52 31.49 10.79
N ASN A 510 -38.25 31.31 12.08
CA ASN A 510 -39.22 31.37 13.19
C ASN A 510 -40.34 30.33 13.14
N TYR A 511 -40.14 29.19 12.46
CA TYR A 511 -41.11 28.10 12.50
C TYR A 511 -41.33 27.56 13.92
N LEU A 512 -40.31 27.64 14.79
CA LEU A 512 -40.35 27.10 16.14
C LEU A 512 -40.94 28.06 17.19
N ASP A 513 -41.32 29.29 16.84
CA ASP A 513 -42.03 30.23 17.72
C ASP A 513 -43.34 29.64 18.29
N ASP A 514 -44.00 28.76 17.54
CA ASP A 514 -45.26 28.11 17.91
C ASP A 514 -45.06 26.78 18.69
N TYR A 515 -43.81 26.36 18.93
CA TYR A 515 -43.45 25.09 19.55
C TYR A 515 -42.40 25.27 20.67
N GLY A 516 -42.15 24.18 21.40
CA GLY A 516 -41.20 24.15 22.50
C GLY A 516 -41.89 24.34 23.86
N THR A 517 -41.64 23.41 24.78
CA THR A 517 -42.08 23.53 26.17
C THR A 517 -41.46 24.75 26.86
N PHE A 518 -40.28 25.19 26.44
CA PHE A 518 -39.64 26.44 26.90
C PHE A 518 -40.45 27.70 26.57
N ASN A 519 -41.30 27.65 25.53
CA ASN A 519 -42.25 28.71 25.16
C ASN A 519 -43.66 28.47 25.73
N GLY A 520 -43.85 27.42 26.54
CA GLY A 520 -45.17 27.01 27.04
C GLY A 520 -46.06 26.35 25.97
N ALA A 521 -45.47 25.92 24.85
CA ALA A 521 -46.14 25.25 23.75
C ALA A 521 -45.92 23.72 23.81
N ALA A 522 -46.38 23.01 22.77
CA ALA A 522 -46.13 21.57 22.64
C ALA A 522 -44.64 21.29 22.40
N ALA A 523 -44.14 20.15 22.90
CA ALA A 523 -42.74 19.78 22.76
C ALA A 523 -42.31 19.68 21.29
N LEU A 524 -41.03 19.95 21.01
CA LEU A 524 -40.50 19.93 19.64
C LEU A 524 -40.66 18.58 18.93
N GLU A 525 -40.68 17.46 19.67
CA GLU A 525 -40.93 16.13 19.09
C GLU A 525 -42.28 15.99 18.35
N THR A 526 -43.21 16.93 18.56
CA THR A 526 -44.50 16.94 17.85
C THR A 526 -44.39 17.39 16.40
N VAL A 527 -43.29 18.06 16.03
CA VAL A 527 -43.03 18.58 14.68
C VAL A 527 -41.67 18.16 14.11
N ILE A 528 -40.71 17.81 14.96
CA ILE A 528 -39.39 17.31 14.56
C ILE A 528 -39.28 15.84 14.97
N THR A 529 -39.02 14.96 14.01
CA THR A 529 -38.72 13.55 14.29
C THR A 529 -37.21 13.33 14.20
N LEU A 530 -36.57 12.97 15.31
CA LEU A 530 -35.17 12.56 15.34
C LEU A 530 -35.01 11.10 14.90
N GLY A 531 -33.83 10.73 14.44
CA GLY A 531 -33.45 9.35 14.13
C GLY A 531 -34.21 8.75 12.93
N ASN A 532 -34.63 9.59 11.99
CA ASN A 532 -35.55 9.22 10.91
C ASN A 532 -34.94 9.31 9.50
N TRP A 533 -33.68 9.69 9.32
CA TRP A 533 -33.09 9.83 7.98
C TRP A 533 -32.88 8.46 7.28
N LYS A 534 -32.40 7.47 8.03
CA LYS A 534 -32.52 6.06 7.68
C LYS A 534 -33.66 5.51 8.52
N ALA A 535 -34.56 4.74 7.91
CA ALA A 535 -35.58 4.05 8.69
C ALA A 535 -34.87 3.26 9.79
N ALA A 536 -35.29 3.44 11.05
CA ALA A 536 -34.89 2.54 12.11
C ALA A 536 -35.06 1.12 11.58
N SER A 537 -34.01 0.32 11.65
CA SER A 537 -34.05 -1.10 11.31
C SER A 537 -34.99 -1.81 12.30
N SER A 538 -36.30 -1.62 12.10
CA SER A 538 -37.31 -2.41 12.78
C SER A 538 -37.16 -3.81 12.22
N SER A 539 -36.57 -4.68 13.04
CA SER A 539 -36.03 -6.00 12.72
C SER A 539 -34.85 -5.96 11.76
N SER A 540 -33.76 -6.64 12.15
CA SER A 540 -32.89 -7.28 11.17
C SER A 540 -33.78 -7.84 10.06
N PRO A 541 -33.52 -7.56 8.77
CA PRO A 541 -34.04 -8.46 7.76
C PRO A 541 -33.59 -9.84 8.23
N THR A 542 -34.53 -10.73 8.49
CA THR A 542 -34.20 -12.15 8.55
C THR A 542 -33.49 -12.39 7.24
N SER A 543 -32.16 -12.50 7.31
CA SER A 543 -31.36 -12.89 6.16
C SER A 543 -32.10 -14.07 5.54
N PRO A 544 -32.32 -14.09 4.21
CA PRO A 544 -32.82 -15.31 3.58
C PRO A 544 -31.87 -16.50 3.82
N TYR A 545 -30.68 -16.22 4.36
CA TYR A 545 -29.76 -17.13 5.00
C TYR A 545 -29.81 -16.96 6.54
N PRO A 546 -30.78 -17.54 7.26
CA PRO A 546 -30.62 -17.70 8.71
C PRO A 546 -29.29 -18.44 8.91
N GLU A 547 -28.42 -17.98 9.82
CA GLU A 547 -27.12 -18.60 10.15
C GLU A 547 -27.06 -20.07 9.69
N ALA A 548 -26.48 -20.31 8.52
CA ALA A 548 -26.64 -21.59 7.87
C ALA A 548 -25.76 -22.62 8.57
N THR A 549 -26.38 -23.33 9.49
CA THR A 549 -25.82 -24.48 10.21
C THR A 549 -26.64 -25.74 9.93
N GLN A 550 -27.42 -25.78 8.84
CA GLN A 550 -28.35 -26.89 8.57
C GLN A 550 -27.86 -27.86 7.49
N ASP A 551 -26.70 -27.61 6.88
CA ASP A 551 -25.96 -28.51 5.96
C ASP A 551 -26.89 -29.40 5.11
N PRO A 552 -27.42 -28.92 3.97
CA PRO A 552 -28.43 -29.65 3.23
C PRO A 552 -27.96 -31.03 2.74
N THR A 553 -28.83 -32.03 2.85
CA THR A 553 -28.55 -33.39 2.36
C THR A 553 -28.79 -33.52 0.85
N GLY A 554 -27.77 -33.97 0.13
CA GLY A 554 -27.86 -34.47 -1.25
C GLY A 554 -28.15 -35.97 -1.26
N ASN A 555 -28.99 -36.44 -2.18
CA ASN A 555 -29.47 -37.82 -2.26
C ASN A 555 -28.53 -38.79 -3.00
N GLY A 556 -27.24 -38.46 -3.00
CA GLY A 556 -26.20 -39.27 -3.61
C GLY A 556 -26.37 -39.57 -5.10
N PRO A 557 -25.42 -40.30 -5.71
CA PRO A 557 -25.50 -40.75 -7.09
C PRO A 557 -26.72 -41.62 -7.42
N ASP A 558 -27.26 -42.35 -6.43
CA ASP A 558 -28.39 -43.26 -6.66
C ASP A 558 -29.75 -42.53 -6.77
N GLY A 559 -29.83 -41.28 -6.32
CA GLY A 559 -31.00 -40.43 -6.42
C GLY A 559 -32.10 -40.71 -5.38
N THR A 560 -31.80 -41.45 -4.32
CA THR A 560 -32.74 -41.85 -3.26
C THR A 560 -32.28 -41.27 -1.93
N LEU A 561 -33.17 -40.62 -1.16
CA LEU A 561 -32.82 -40.13 0.18
C LEU A 561 -32.89 -41.26 1.21
N GLY A 562 -31.98 -41.24 2.18
CA GLY A 562 -31.88 -42.17 3.30
C GLY A 562 -31.01 -43.40 3.03
N THR A 563 -30.15 -43.35 2.01
CA THR A 563 -29.21 -44.41 1.62
C THR A 563 -27.78 -44.06 2.03
N ASP A 564 -26.89 -45.06 1.96
CA ASP A 564 -25.49 -44.92 2.43
C ASP A 564 -24.67 -43.90 1.61
N ASP A 565 -25.15 -43.52 0.41
CA ASP A 565 -24.50 -42.56 -0.49
C ASP A 565 -25.02 -41.11 -0.34
N ASP A 566 -25.94 -40.85 0.59
CA ASP A 566 -26.36 -39.49 0.94
C ASP A 566 -25.17 -38.65 1.40
N VAL A 567 -25.04 -37.43 0.86
CA VAL A 567 -23.96 -36.50 1.19
C VAL A 567 -24.45 -35.27 1.94
N THR A 568 -23.62 -34.79 2.86
CA THR A 568 -23.86 -33.54 3.59
C THR A 568 -23.17 -32.40 2.86
N ILE A 569 -23.94 -31.45 2.34
CA ILE A 569 -23.42 -30.26 1.66
C ILE A 569 -23.16 -29.21 2.73
N LYS A 570 -21.90 -28.82 2.92
CA LYS A 570 -21.54 -27.84 3.95
C LYS A 570 -22.08 -26.47 3.59
N ASP A 571 -22.73 -25.80 4.52
CA ASP A 571 -23.19 -24.42 4.29
C ASP A 571 -22.01 -23.43 4.31
N LEU A 572 -21.08 -23.63 5.26
CA LEU A 572 -19.97 -22.72 5.56
C LEU A 572 -18.63 -23.47 5.60
N TYR A 573 -17.55 -22.77 5.26
CA TYR A 573 -16.17 -23.23 5.45
C TYR A 573 -15.30 -22.10 5.99
N THR A 574 -14.80 -22.23 7.22
CA THR A 574 -14.03 -21.18 7.89
C THR A 574 -12.54 -21.53 7.99
N VAL A 575 -11.69 -20.60 7.60
CA VAL A 575 -10.23 -20.63 7.76
C VAL A 575 -9.79 -19.49 8.68
N THR A 576 -8.63 -19.66 9.29
CA THR A 576 -7.96 -18.59 10.05
C THR A 576 -6.63 -18.33 9.39
N ASP A 577 -6.41 -17.10 8.96
CA ASP A 577 -5.23 -16.63 8.26
C ASP A 577 -4.58 -15.48 9.05
N SER A 578 -3.24 -15.43 9.05
CA SER A 578 -2.48 -14.46 9.82
C SER A 578 -2.53 -13.03 9.27
N VAL A 579 -2.91 -12.88 8.00
CA VAL A 579 -2.97 -11.59 7.28
C VAL A 579 -4.41 -11.09 7.23
N VAL A 580 -5.38 -11.95 6.90
CA VAL A 580 -6.80 -11.55 6.75
C VAL A 580 -7.70 -11.92 7.94
N GLY A 581 -7.17 -12.56 8.98
CA GLY A 581 -7.96 -12.99 10.14
C GLY A 581 -8.83 -14.22 9.86
N GLN A 582 -10.07 -14.25 10.39
CA GLN A 582 -10.98 -15.38 10.20
C GLN A 582 -11.82 -15.21 8.94
N LEU A 583 -11.57 -16.04 7.92
CA LEU A 583 -12.29 -16.04 6.64
C LEU A 583 -13.31 -17.19 6.54
N THR A 584 -14.59 -16.89 6.30
CA THR A 584 -15.64 -17.88 6.06
C THR A 584 -16.09 -17.84 4.61
N PHE A 585 -16.06 -18.97 3.93
CA PHE A 585 -16.66 -19.19 2.62
C PHE A 585 -18.08 -19.74 2.78
N VAL A 586 -18.99 -19.40 1.87
CA VAL A 586 -20.37 -19.90 1.85
C VAL A 586 -20.60 -20.66 0.54
N ARG A 587 -21.40 -21.73 0.58
CA ARG A 587 -21.76 -22.47 -0.63
C ARG A 587 -22.66 -21.65 -1.57
N PRO A 588 -22.68 -21.94 -2.88
CA PRO A 588 -23.68 -21.36 -3.77
C PRO A 588 -25.11 -21.57 -3.25
N PRO A 589 -26.04 -20.62 -3.42
CA PRO A 589 -27.40 -20.76 -2.92
C PRO A 589 -28.17 -21.80 -3.74
N LEU A 590 -29.06 -22.53 -3.06
CA LEU A 590 -30.04 -23.38 -3.68
C LEU A 590 -31.09 -22.54 -4.41
N ASN A 591 -31.77 -23.12 -5.39
CA ASN A 591 -32.82 -22.42 -6.14
C ASN A 591 -33.95 -21.83 -5.26
N GLY A 592 -34.22 -22.45 -4.12
CA GLY A 592 -35.22 -21.97 -3.16
C GLY A 592 -34.73 -20.80 -2.30
N GLU A 593 -33.41 -20.67 -2.14
CA GLU A 593 -32.77 -19.59 -1.37
C GLU A 593 -32.64 -18.34 -2.24
N ALA A 594 -32.30 -18.49 -3.52
CA ALA A 594 -32.28 -17.42 -4.51
C ALA A 594 -33.41 -17.63 -5.54
N PRO A 595 -34.60 -17.00 -5.36
CA PRO A 595 -35.76 -17.20 -6.24
C PRO A 595 -35.48 -16.76 -7.68
N GLU A 596 -36.03 -17.52 -8.64
CA GLU A 596 -35.85 -17.27 -10.08
C GLU A 596 -36.33 -15.88 -10.52
N ALA A 597 -37.43 -15.40 -9.93
CA ALA A 597 -38.02 -14.10 -10.27
C ALA A 597 -37.06 -12.92 -9.99
N THR A 598 -36.12 -13.09 -9.07
CA THR A 598 -35.17 -12.06 -8.64
C THR A 598 -33.79 -12.31 -9.21
N TRP A 599 -33.35 -13.57 -9.23
CA TRP A 599 -31.94 -13.93 -9.45
C TRP A 599 -31.67 -14.68 -10.76
N GLY A 600 -32.68 -14.74 -11.64
CA GLY A 600 -32.58 -15.38 -12.95
C GLY A 600 -32.83 -16.89 -12.91
N SER A 601 -33.07 -17.49 -14.08
CA SER A 601 -33.58 -18.87 -14.22
C SER A 601 -32.52 -19.95 -14.34
N ALA A 602 -31.23 -19.59 -14.41
CA ALA A 602 -30.15 -20.53 -14.64
C ALA A 602 -29.82 -21.37 -13.38
N THR A 603 -29.63 -22.69 -13.55
CA THR A 603 -29.40 -23.63 -12.43
C THR A 603 -28.32 -24.68 -12.75
N GLY A 604 -27.63 -25.15 -11.70
CA GLY A 604 -26.54 -26.14 -11.76
C GLY A 604 -26.73 -27.30 -10.81
N ARG A 605 -26.05 -28.42 -11.10
CA ARG A 605 -26.08 -29.64 -10.29
C ARG A 605 -24.76 -30.39 -10.35
N ASP A 606 -24.48 -31.13 -9.29
CA ASP A 606 -23.44 -32.15 -9.24
C ASP A 606 -24.08 -33.54 -9.09
N LEU A 607 -24.48 -34.11 -10.23
CA LEU A 607 -25.23 -35.38 -10.27
C LEU A 607 -24.42 -36.58 -9.77
N ASN A 608 -23.09 -36.50 -9.84
CA ASN A 608 -22.21 -37.61 -9.50
C ASN A 608 -21.84 -37.66 -8.01
N ARG A 609 -22.15 -36.61 -7.24
CA ARG A 609 -21.86 -36.55 -5.80
C ARG A 609 -23.08 -36.15 -4.96
N VAL A 610 -23.74 -35.07 -5.35
CA VAL A 610 -24.87 -34.49 -4.60
C VAL A 610 -26.21 -35.10 -5.00
N GLY A 611 -26.28 -35.67 -6.21
CA GLY A 611 -27.47 -36.33 -6.72
C GLY A 611 -28.45 -35.40 -7.42
N THR A 612 -29.72 -35.81 -7.46
CA THR A 612 -30.77 -35.19 -8.29
C THR A 612 -31.69 -34.24 -7.54
N ASN A 613 -31.67 -34.24 -6.19
CA ASN A 613 -32.61 -33.49 -5.35
C ASN A 613 -32.20 -32.04 -5.05
N ARG A 614 -30.94 -31.65 -5.28
CA ARG A 614 -30.44 -30.29 -5.04
C ARG A 614 -30.05 -29.58 -6.32
N TYR A 615 -30.44 -28.32 -6.42
CA TYR A 615 -30.12 -27.43 -7.53
C TYR A 615 -29.60 -26.12 -6.96
N PHE A 616 -28.50 -25.67 -7.53
CA PHE A 616 -27.84 -24.42 -7.17
C PHE A 616 -28.16 -23.34 -8.20
N ARG A 617 -28.46 -22.12 -7.74
CA ARG A 617 -28.69 -20.97 -8.60
C ARG A 617 -27.39 -20.55 -9.26
N LYS A 618 -27.47 -20.21 -10.55
CA LYS A 618 -26.37 -19.63 -11.32
C LYS A 618 -26.63 -18.14 -11.52
N PHE A 619 -25.57 -17.34 -11.40
CA PHE A 619 -25.66 -15.89 -11.46
C PHE A 619 -24.75 -15.35 -12.56
N GLN A 620 -25.17 -14.26 -13.19
CA GLN A 620 -24.24 -13.33 -13.83
C GLN A 620 -23.40 -12.64 -12.74
N TRP A 621 -22.19 -12.15 -13.07
CA TRP A 621 -21.28 -11.60 -12.06
C TRP A 621 -21.93 -10.53 -11.17
N GLN A 622 -22.62 -9.53 -11.76
CA GLN A 622 -23.29 -8.49 -10.99
C GLN A 622 -24.35 -9.04 -10.05
N ALA A 623 -25.21 -9.94 -10.54
CA ALA A 623 -26.24 -10.58 -9.71
C ALA A 623 -25.65 -11.46 -8.60
N ALA A 624 -24.41 -11.93 -8.77
CA ALA A 624 -23.71 -12.61 -7.70
C ALA A 624 -23.19 -11.65 -6.64
N SER A 625 -22.59 -10.52 -7.05
CA SER A 625 -22.17 -9.46 -6.14
C SER A 625 -23.36 -8.97 -5.32
N ASP A 626 -24.46 -8.62 -5.98
CA ASP A 626 -25.70 -8.17 -5.34
C ASP A 626 -26.29 -9.22 -4.40
N TRP A 627 -26.21 -10.52 -4.76
CA TRP A 627 -26.66 -11.61 -3.89
C TRP A 627 -25.78 -11.70 -2.63
N CYS A 628 -24.46 -11.60 -2.76
CA CYS A 628 -23.55 -11.59 -1.61
C CYS A 628 -23.90 -10.44 -0.66
N VAL A 629 -24.05 -9.23 -1.21
CA VAL A 629 -24.46 -8.06 -0.42
C VAL A 629 -25.80 -8.30 0.27
N SER A 630 -26.76 -8.94 -0.41
CA SER A 630 -28.08 -9.24 0.16
C SER A 630 -28.08 -10.20 1.36
N ILE A 631 -26.98 -10.93 1.55
CA ILE A 631 -26.79 -11.85 2.68
C ILE A 631 -25.67 -11.41 3.63
N ASP A 632 -25.24 -10.15 3.55
CA ASP A 632 -24.15 -9.60 4.36
C ASP A 632 -22.82 -10.36 4.11
N ALA A 633 -22.41 -10.37 2.83
CA ALA A 633 -21.27 -11.09 2.28
C ALA A 633 -20.64 -10.36 1.06
N ARG A 634 -19.48 -10.83 0.58
CA ARG A 634 -18.82 -10.34 -0.65
C ARG A 634 -18.35 -11.46 -1.58
N LEU A 635 -17.94 -11.13 -2.81
CA LEU A 635 -17.20 -12.10 -3.62
C LEU A 635 -15.79 -12.32 -3.02
N ALA A 636 -15.29 -13.55 -3.02
CA ALA A 636 -13.91 -13.82 -2.65
C ALA A 636 -12.94 -13.32 -3.73
N THR A 637 -11.74 -12.92 -3.35
CA THR A 637 -10.65 -12.60 -4.30
C THR A 637 -10.03 -13.87 -4.87
N ALA A 638 -9.34 -13.77 -6.01
CA ALA A 638 -8.60 -14.91 -6.56
C ALA A 638 -7.50 -15.41 -5.61
N ALA A 639 -6.86 -14.51 -4.87
CA ALA A 639 -5.84 -14.85 -3.88
C ALA A 639 -6.42 -15.68 -2.74
N GLU A 640 -7.57 -15.26 -2.17
CA GLU A 640 -8.26 -15.99 -1.10
C GLU A 640 -8.70 -17.39 -1.54
N VAL A 641 -9.20 -17.52 -2.77
CA VAL A 641 -9.57 -18.83 -3.33
C VAL A 641 -8.34 -19.67 -3.60
N ALA A 642 -7.26 -19.10 -4.14
CA ALA A 642 -6.03 -19.84 -4.42
C ALA A 642 -5.38 -20.35 -3.13
N GLU A 643 -5.27 -19.51 -2.11
CA GLU A 643 -4.59 -19.84 -0.87
C GLU A 643 -5.44 -20.79 -0.02
N HIS A 644 -6.69 -20.43 0.26
CA HIS A 644 -7.47 -21.12 1.29
C HIS A 644 -8.38 -22.25 0.77
N ILE A 645 -8.67 -22.25 -0.54
CA ILE A 645 -9.47 -23.29 -1.18
C ILE A 645 -8.60 -24.20 -2.06
N ARG A 646 -7.54 -23.72 -2.74
CA ARG A 646 -6.69 -24.57 -3.61
C ARG A 646 -5.41 -25.11 -2.94
N ASN A 647 -4.67 -24.29 -2.18
CA ASN A 647 -3.31 -24.61 -1.71
C ASN A 647 -3.14 -24.76 -0.18
N GLY A 648 -4.20 -24.59 0.62
CA GLY A 648 -4.13 -24.34 2.06
C GLY A 648 -3.12 -25.19 2.86
N ALA A 649 -2.21 -24.51 3.55
CA ALA A 649 -1.01 -25.02 4.21
C ALA A 649 -1.21 -25.85 5.50
N ASP A 650 -2.43 -26.31 5.85
CA ASP A 650 -2.59 -27.20 7.02
C ASP A 650 -3.67 -28.30 6.95
N THR A 651 -4.58 -28.31 5.98
CA THR A 651 -5.55 -29.41 5.80
C THR A 651 -6.07 -29.45 4.37
N GLY A 652 -5.19 -29.64 3.38
CA GLY A 652 -5.54 -29.61 1.96
C GLY A 652 -6.92 -30.24 1.67
N ILE A 653 -7.92 -29.40 1.45
CA ILE A 653 -9.25 -29.79 0.96
C ILE A 653 -9.14 -30.43 -0.43
N VAL A 654 -8.01 -30.16 -1.09
CA VAL A 654 -7.65 -30.61 -2.41
C VAL A 654 -6.52 -31.62 -2.27
N GLY A 655 -6.88 -32.91 -2.27
CA GLY A 655 -5.89 -33.99 -2.21
C GLY A 655 -4.97 -34.04 -3.45
N PRO A 656 -3.80 -34.68 -3.36
CA PRO A 656 -2.75 -34.66 -4.39
C PRO A 656 -3.03 -35.56 -5.62
N GLY A 657 -4.29 -35.91 -5.89
CA GLY A 657 -4.68 -36.99 -6.80
C GLY A 657 -4.92 -36.54 -8.25
N SER A 658 -4.08 -37.03 -9.15
CA SER A 658 -4.12 -36.85 -10.61
C SER A 658 -5.29 -37.56 -11.34
N SER A 659 -6.47 -37.72 -10.73
CA SER A 659 -7.60 -38.48 -11.28
C SER A 659 -8.77 -37.62 -11.78
N GLY A 660 -8.73 -36.29 -11.63
CA GLY A 660 -9.78 -35.39 -12.14
C GLY A 660 -11.10 -35.45 -11.36
N TYR A 661 -11.10 -36.09 -10.18
CA TYR A 661 -12.18 -36.01 -9.19
C TYR A 661 -11.60 -35.34 -7.94
N TRP A 662 -12.02 -34.09 -7.72
CA TRP A 662 -11.67 -33.30 -6.56
C TRP A 662 -12.68 -33.62 -5.45
N GLU A 663 -12.25 -34.20 -4.35
CA GLU A 663 -13.14 -34.55 -3.23
C GLU A 663 -12.79 -33.69 -2.02
N SER A 664 -13.50 -32.57 -1.91
CA SER A 664 -13.60 -31.79 -0.66
C SER A 664 -14.75 -32.32 0.19
N ASP A 665 -14.58 -32.41 1.50
CA ASP A 665 -15.67 -32.72 2.46
C ASP A 665 -16.83 -31.70 2.43
N LEU A 666 -16.66 -30.59 1.71
CA LEU A 666 -17.67 -29.54 1.54
C LEU A 666 -18.83 -29.92 0.63
N HIS A 667 -18.62 -30.82 -0.34
CA HIS A 667 -19.62 -31.22 -1.36
C HIS A 667 -20.24 -30.06 -2.16
N TRP A 668 -19.51 -28.97 -2.35
CA TRP A 668 -19.92 -27.85 -3.22
C TRP A 668 -19.81 -28.25 -4.70
N PRO A 669 -20.69 -27.78 -5.60
CA PRO A 669 -20.76 -28.27 -6.98
C PRO A 669 -19.50 -27.92 -7.79
N GLN A 670 -18.72 -28.91 -8.22
CA GLN A 670 -17.36 -28.70 -8.77
C GLN A 670 -17.13 -29.24 -10.20
N GLN A 671 -17.81 -30.32 -10.62
CA GLN A 671 -17.60 -30.84 -11.97
C GLN A 671 -18.20 -29.89 -13.02
N SER A 672 -17.34 -29.34 -13.88
CA SER A 672 -17.66 -28.38 -14.98
C SER A 672 -18.16 -26.99 -14.56
N SER A 673 -17.89 -26.57 -13.32
CA SER A 673 -18.32 -25.28 -12.79
C SER A 673 -17.12 -24.34 -12.60
N HIS A 674 -17.25 -23.11 -13.08
CA HIS A 674 -16.38 -22.00 -12.67
C HIS A 674 -17.12 -21.18 -11.62
N TYR A 675 -16.38 -20.53 -10.75
CA TYR A 675 -16.93 -19.59 -9.80
C TYR A 675 -16.39 -18.18 -10.03
N TRP A 676 -17.24 -17.17 -9.89
CA TRP A 676 -16.84 -15.77 -9.87
C TRP A 676 -15.95 -15.47 -8.65
N VAL A 677 -14.94 -14.66 -8.91
CA VAL A 677 -14.09 -13.98 -7.92
C VAL A 677 -14.29 -12.47 -8.09
N ALA A 678 -13.83 -11.70 -7.11
CA ALA A 678 -13.94 -10.25 -7.10
C ALA A 678 -13.10 -9.56 -8.21
N ASP A 679 -12.11 -10.24 -8.80
CA ASP A 679 -11.11 -9.57 -9.64
C ASP A 679 -11.60 -9.24 -11.08
N LEU A 680 -11.54 -7.96 -11.45
CA LEU A 680 -11.41 -7.42 -12.81
C LEU A 680 -10.27 -6.38 -12.81
N ALA A 681 -9.57 -6.19 -13.93
CA ALA A 681 -8.44 -5.27 -14.03
C ALA A 681 -8.82 -3.83 -13.61
N GLY A 682 -8.20 -3.33 -12.53
CA GLY A 682 -8.05 -1.90 -12.28
C GLY A 682 -8.82 -1.25 -11.12
N ASP A 683 -9.60 -1.96 -10.31
CA ASP A 683 -10.22 -1.37 -9.11
C ASP A 683 -10.21 -2.38 -7.93
N ASP A 684 -9.31 -2.16 -6.98
CA ASP A 684 -9.36 -2.69 -5.61
C ASP A 684 -9.56 -1.48 -4.68
N PRO A 685 -10.69 -1.36 -3.95
CA PRO A 685 -10.94 -0.23 -3.05
C PRO A 685 -10.46 -0.46 -1.61
N GLY A 686 -9.80 -1.58 -1.27
CA GLY A 686 -9.03 -1.69 -0.01
C GLY A 686 -9.80 -1.54 1.32
N ASP A 687 -11.08 -1.92 1.40
CA ASP A 687 -11.95 -1.75 2.58
C ASP A 687 -12.03 -2.98 3.49
N GLY A 688 -10.88 -3.56 3.84
CA GLY A 688 -10.84 -4.86 4.51
C GLY A 688 -11.63 -4.98 5.82
N SER A 689 -12.87 -5.50 5.80
CA SER A 689 -13.37 -6.41 6.86
C SER A 689 -14.55 -7.37 6.51
N ARG A 690 -14.34 -8.68 6.80
CA ARG A 690 -15.30 -9.81 7.05
C ARG A 690 -16.08 -10.50 5.91
N HIS A 691 -15.35 -11.29 5.11
CA HIS A 691 -15.47 -12.76 5.05
C HIS A 691 -16.83 -13.48 5.08
N ARG A 692 -17.60 -13.35 4.01
CA ARG A 692 -18.42 -14.44 3.45
C ARG A 692 -18.17 -14.50 1.95
N ALA A 693 -17.51 -15.54 1.47
CA ALA A 693 -17.10 -15.67 0.07
C ALA A 693 -17.98 -16.67 -0.70
N LEU A 694 -18.56 -16.24 -1.83
CA LEU A 694 -19.51 -17.02 -2.63
C LEU A 694 -19.12 -17.21 -4.09
N PHE A 695 -19.76 -18.22 -4.67
CA PHE A 695 -19.27 -19.01 -5.78
C PHE A 695 -20.37 -19.17 -6.86
N PRO A 696 -20.39 -18.36 -7.93
CA PRO A 696 -21.45 -18.38 -8.92
C PRO A 696 -20.98 -18.73 -10.35
N TYR A 697 -21.83 -19.45 -11.11
CA TYR A 697 -21.51 -20.15 -12.37
C TYR A 697 -21.89 -19.37 -13.66
N ASN A 698 -21.16 -19.62 -14.76
CA ASN A 698 -21.25 -18.98 -16.10
C ASN A 698 -21.97 -19.78 -17.22
N THR A 699 -22.71 -19.11 -18.13
CA THR A 699 -22.63 -19.41 -19.60
C THR A 699 -22.76 -18.14 -20.47
N SER A 700 -21.67 -17.60 -21.03
CA SER A 700 -21.17 -17.84 -22.39
C SER A 700 -20.47 -16.66 -23.11
N ASN A 701 -20.47 -15.38 -22.69
CA ASN A 701 -19.78 -14.33 -23.50
C ASN A 701 -19.26 -13.07 -22.73
N GLY A 702 -18.17 -13.16 -21.97
CA GLY A 702 -17.29 -11.97 -21.76
C GLY A 702 -16.73 -11.74 -20.35
N ASN A 703 -15.53 -12.31 -20.12
CA ASN A 703 -14.34 -11.92 -19.30
C ASN A 703 -14.51 -10.99 -18.07
N SER A 704 -13.92 -11.22 -16.89
CA SER A 704 -12.67 -11.93 -16.48
C SER A 704 -12.92 -13.17 -15.60
N VAL A 705 -12.03 -14.17 -15.71
CA VAL A 705 -12.16 -15.48 -15.06
C VAL A 705 -10.77 -16.00 -14.67
N HIS A 706 -10.53 -16.34 -13.41
CA HIS A 706 -9.49 -17.32 -13.06
C HIS A 706 -10.10 -18.73 -13.06
N GLN A 707 -9.51 -19.63 -13.87
CA GLN A 707 -9.93 -21.02 -13.97
C GLN A 707 -9.61 -21.80 -12.67
N VAL A 708 -10.61 -22.49 -12.12
CA VAL A 708 -10.42 -23.75 -11.38
C VAL A 708 -10.80 -24.85 -12.37
N GLN A 709 -9.85 -25.26 -13.22
CA GLN A 709 -10.10 -26.28 -14.24
C GLN A 709 -9.66 -27.66 -13.73
N GLY A 710 -10.57 -28.63 -13.68
CA GLY A 710 -10.22 -30.04 -13.78
C GLY A 710 -10.10 -30.41 -15.26
N GLY A 711 -8.89 -30.63 -15.78
CA GLY A 711 -8.70 -31.26 -17.10
C GLY A 711 -9.03 -32.77 -17.05
N GLN A 712 -9.42 -33.47 -18.11
CA GLN A 712 -9.36 -33.19 -19.56
C GLN A 712 -10.34 -34.09 -20.37
N ASN A 713 -10.78 -33.65 -21.55
CA ASN A 713 -10.46 -34.33 -22.84
C ASN A 713 -11.08 -33.62 -24.07
N LYS A 714 -10.19 -33.31 -25.02
CA LYS A 714 -10.32 -32.74 -26.37
C LYS A 714 -10.40 -31.22 -26.52
#